data_AF-A0A077REG4-F1
#
_entry.id   AF-A0A077REG4-F1
#
_cell.length_a   1.000
_cell.length_b   1.000
_cell.length_c   1.000
_cell.angle_alpha   90.00
_cell.angle_beta   90.00
_cell.angle_gamma   90.00
#
_symmetry.space_group_name_H-M   'P 1'
#
loop_
_entity.id
_entity.type
_entity.pdbx_description
1 polymer ?
#
loop_
_entity_poly.entity_id
_entity_poly.type
_entity_poly.pdbx_seq_one_letter_code
_entity_poly.pdbx_strand_id
1 'polypeptide(L)'
;MSATADTFSPAAKVQGSGKTAHNGDASKAVKFSGATPKPSPKLQSSSRFARMNGISSTNGNPSASDSPSLASKTFLPLFPGVASALDESPWTSGYNTPTLGAAIHNVAERTEDALQKLVEQPNGGLLDRLARTTISIADQIERLIQWELYSRINAIGGLDNMWLLIDGISAFNPVCTATYTFKEPAKLQDFQESMLRQIGHFPKYTQKLADIGRFFHGTVFIDDGHFDIDHHMKAHTLPGNAGKQELEKFASEFIAQGWDYSRPLWEAAVLENFVDEESGAKGACVIRGHHTLADGQGFIMSQLLITSLGPKLESMMSDGAQLLSDAKQGKALPSRMNKKLASLDRFHGTIALQLVMMALYWTSWLVSLVTDLAGCFTLAISTSFFFLATFWRQRYVTASYQGERKHEKEFSVSKSFSLGDVKIVSKAFSGVQPGTILDRVQGGKRYSRPLIGTHLTVNDIICTVIADVINDELERRVHQPGFFNQIRRLSHKILPSPIGIMIPISIREPGDWSLRNLSTGGIAYLPTTKGLPTDVRILHKRLHTTRRRLNILKNSLLPKVFFYLIQLTGQLPAIFPIPFGLLPKHHLNLFRYPVVWVTEQILTSFTAVVTNVPCPSKQRIKLAGQEVVRWTALPPQAGKGTLGIGICSYGGDFSISISADRVEGSEGVAARLTEKFGNRWKEYVETSKGLIKETGSESKERVKRSNSRASTSSEKSVKRRRSPGSASSASSSPSSHKDVSVKGEKET
;
A
#
# COMPACT_ATOMS: atom_id res chain seq x y z
N MET A 1 46.15 -20.56 25.75
CA MET A 1 47.19 -20.95 26.73
C MET A 1 46.91 -20.20 28.03
N SER A 2 46.68 -20.96 29.12
CA SER A 2 46.93 -20.69 30.56
C SER A 2 46.46 -19.34 31.15
N ALA A 3 45.77 -19.21 32.29
CA ALA A 3 45.74 -19.97 33.55
C ALA A 3 44.48 -19.47 34.34
N THR A 4 43.55 -20.30 34.86
CA THR A 4 43.51 -20.96 36.20
C THR A 4 43.69 -19.98 37.39
N ALA A 5 42.97 -20.02 38.52
CA ALA A 5 42.40 -21.12 39.30
C ALA A 5 41.49 -20.52 40.44
N ASP A 6 40.39 -21.18 40.86
CA ASP A 6 40.25 -21.94 42.15
C ASP A 6 40.05 -21.06 43.42
N THR A 7 39.27 -21.36 44.47
CA THR A 7 38.72 -22.59 45.08
C THR A 7 37.71 -22.25 46.23
N PHE A 8 36.66 -23.07 46.40
CA PHE A 8 36.03 -23.65 47.62
C PHE A 8 35.61 -22.86 48.91
N SER A 9 34.27 -22.89 49.20
CA SER A 9 33.51 -23.45 50.37
C SER A 9 33.94 -23.26 51.87
N PRO A 10 33.09 -23.57 52.91
CA PRO A 10 31.62 -23.47 53.09
C PRO A 10 31.13 -23.07 54.53
N ALA A 11 29.79 -23.04 54.68
CA ALA A 11 28.96 -23.46 55.84
C ALA A 11 28.46 -22.45 56.89
N ALA A 12 27.12 -22.31 56.98
CA ALA A 12 26.34 -22.50 58.22
C ALA A 12 24.83 -22.68 57.92
N LYS A 13 24.21 -23.72 58.51
CA LYS A 13 22.77 -24.03 58.53
C LYS A 13 22.05 -23.19 59.60
N VAL A 14 20.81 -22.74 59.35
CA VAL A 14 19.69 -22.74 60.34
C VAL A 14 18.33 -22.81 59.59
N GLN A 15 17.42 -23.64 60.11
CA GLN A 15 16.02 -23.86 59.70
C GLN A 15 15.09 -22.70 60.11
N GLY A 16 13.97 -22.52 59.40
CA GLY A 16 12.83 -21.79 59.95
C GLY A 16 11.77 -21.35 58.93
N SER A 17 10.64 -22.04 58.97
CA SER A 17 9.37 -21.83 58.26
C SER A 17 8.89 -20.38 58.09
N GLY A 18 8.26 -20.08 56.95
CA GLY A 18 7.41 -18.90 56.78
C GLY A 18 6.86 -18.76 55.37
N LYS A 19 5.56 -18.52 55.24
CA LYS A 19 4.75 -18.64 54.03
C LYS A 19 4.90 -17.49 53.01
N THR A 20 4.53 -17.85 51.78
CA THR A 20 3.89 -17.10 50.68
C THR A 20 4.72 -16.25 49.71
N ALA A 21 4.55 -16.64 48.43
CA ALA A 21 4.64 -15.89 47.16
C ALA A 21 6.04 -15.57 46.57
N HIS A 22 6.39 -16.23 45.46
CA HIS A 22 6.58 -15.58 44.15
C HIS A 22 6.89 -16.56 43.00
N ASN A 23 6.46 -16.15 41.80
CA ASN A 23 7.00 -16.35 40.44
C ASN A 23 8.24 -17.24 40.24
N GLY A 24 8.26 -17.95 39.10
CA GLY A 24 9.51 -18.20 38.39
C GLY A 24 9.56 -19.48 37.57
N ASP A 25 9.33 -19.31 36.27
CA ASP A 25 10.01 -19.96 35.14
C ASP A 25 10.28 -21.47 35.07
N ALA A 26 9.76 -22.03 33.97
CA ALA A 26 10.50 -22.68 32.91
C ALA A 26 11.84 -23.37 33.29
N SER A 27 11.81 -24.70 33.27
CA SER A 27 12.67 -25.52 32.41
C SER A 27 12.59 -26.99 32.83
N LYS A 28 11.70 -27.77 32.19
CA LYS A 28 11.85 -29.23 32.15
C LYS A 28 11.43 -29.81 30.79
N ALA A 29 12.48 -30.06 30.00
CA ALA A 29 12.76 -31.31 29.31
C ALA A 29 11.59 -31.98 28.55
N VAL A 30 11.54 -31.72 27.24
CA VAL A 30 10.89 -32.61 26.28
C VAL A 30 11.73 -33.88 26.17
N LYS A 31 11.25 -34.98 26.76
CA LYS A 31 11.81 -36.32 26.56
C LYS A 31 11.40 -36.84 25.17
N PHE A 32 12.38 -37.16 24.34
CA PHE A 32 12.22 -38.07 23.21
C PHE A 32 11.93 -39.48 23.74
N SER A 33 10.80 -40.09 23.35
CA SER A 33 10.54 -41.52 23.52
C SER A 33 10.65 -42.24 22.19
N GLY A 34 11.49 -43.28 22.17
CA GLY A 34 11.80 -44.11 21.01
C GLY A 34 10.61 -44.86 20.42
N ALA A 35 10.83 -45.26 19.17
CA ALA A 35 9.88 -45.93 18.30
C ALA A 35 9.57 -47.36 18.74
N THR A 36 8.28 -47.68 18.79
CA THR A 36 7.71 -49.02 18.58
C THR A 36 6.50 -48.88 17.66
N PRO A 37 6.27 -49.84 16.73
CA PRO A 37 5.29 -49.67 15.65
C PRO A 37 3.87 -49.70 16.20
N LYS A 38 3.10 -48.62 15.97
CA LYS A 38 1.66 -48.58 16.26
C LYS A 38 0.88 -49.35 15.18
N PRO A 39 -0.22 -50.03 15.54
CA PRO A 39 -1.10 -50.68 14.56
C PRO A 39 -1.74 -49.65 13.64
N SER A 40 -2.06 -50.08 12.42
CA SER A 40 -2.69 -49.31 11.35
C SER A 40 -3.87 -48.45 11.85
N PRO A 41 -3.99 -47.19 11.40
CA PRO A 41 -5.08 -46.34 11.84
C PRO A 41 -6.40 -46.85 11.25
N LYS A 42 -7.41 -47.04 12.11
CA LYS A 42 -8.80 -47.09 11.66
C LYS A 42 -9.10 -45.76 10.95
N LEU A 43 -9.53 -45.83 9.69
CA LEU A 43 -9.98 -44.69 8.90
C LEU A 43 -11.23 -44.10 9.58
N GLN A 44 -11.08 -42.92 10.18
CA GLN A 44 -12.22 -42.14 10.65
C GLN A 44 -12.87 -41.43 9.46
N SER A 45 -14.14 -41.75 9.19
CA SER A 45 -14.98 -41.09 8.19
C SER A 45 -15.14 -39.59 8.48
N SER A 46 -15.33 -38.81 7.40
CA SER A 46 -16.02 -37.51 7.20
C SER A 46 -15.99 -36.39 8.27
N SER A 47 -15.33 -36.58 9.40
CA SER A 47 -15.42 -35.77 10.62
C SER A 47 -14.38 -34.65 10.69
N ARG A 48 -13.43 -34.60 9.75
CA ARG A 48 -12.58 -33.40 9.54
C ARG A 48 -13.36 -32.26 8.89
N PHE A 49 -14.32 -32.55 8.02
CA PHE A 49 -15.16 -31.55 7.37
C PHE A 49 -16.09 -30.84 8.37
N ALA A 50 -16.63 -31.57 9.35
CA ALA A 50 -17.42 -31.00 10.44
C ALA A 50 -16.59 -30.12 11.40
N ARG A 51 -15.34 -30.51 11.70
CA ARG A 51 -14.43 -29.73 12.57
C ARG A 51 -13.83 -28.50 11.91
N MET A 52 -13.50 -28.55 10.62
CA MET A 52 -12.96 -27.39 9.89
C MET A 52 -14.01 -26.31 9.60
N ASN A 53 -15.29 -26.68 9.55
CA ASN A 53 -16.41 -25.77 9.31
C ASN A 53 -17.19 -25.38 10.58
N GLY A 54 -16.61 -25.56 11.77
CA GLY A 54 -17.22 -25.08 13.03
C GLY A 54 -18.45 -25.83 13.53
N ILE A 55 -18.75 -27.03 13.03
CA ILE A 55 -19.85 -27.86 13.55
C ILE A 55 -19.36 -28.61 14.79
N SER A 56 -19.43 -27.94 15.95
CA SER A 56 -19.43 -28.63 17.24
C SER A 56 -20.87 -28.88 17.66
N SER A 57 -21.22 -30.13 17.99
CA SER A 57 -22.46 -30.43 18.70
C SER A 57 -22.33 -29.93 20.14
N THR A 58 -22.73 -28.68 20.41
CA THR A 58 -22.89 -28.18 21.77
C THR A 58 -24.36 -28.27 22.16
N ASN A 59 -24.71 -29.33 22.88
CA ASN A 59 -25.87 -29.29 23.76
C ASN A 59 -25.44 -28.52 25.03
N GLY A 60 -25.81 -27.24 25.11
CA GLY A 60 -25.59 -26.40 26.29
C GLY A 60 -26.16 -24.98 26.12
N ASN A 61 -27.07 -24.61 27.02
CA ASN A 61 -27.86 -23.37 27.18
C ASN A 61 -27.38 -22.04 26.55
N PRO A 62 -28.32 -21.15 26.16
CA PRO A 62 -28.02 -19.88 25.50
C PRO A 62 -27.73 -18.76 26.51
N SER A 63 -26.55 -18.14 26.43
CA SER A 63 -26.36 -16.78 26.92
C SER A 63 -25.18 -16.05 26.27
N ALA A 64 -25.47 -14.85 25.77
CA ALA A 64 -24.61 -13.69 25.52
C ALA A 64 -23.73 -13.63 24.26
N SER A 65 -24.19 -12.78 23.32
CA SER A 65 -23.47 -11.85 22.45
C SER A 65 -22.36 -12.37 21.53
N ASP A 66 -22.73 -12.75 20.31
CA ASP A 66 -21.88 -12.64 19.12
C ASP A 66 -22.65 -11.95 17.99
N SER A 67 -22.15 -10.82 17.54
CA SER A 67 -22.67 -10.05 16.40
C SER A 67 -21.99 -10.50 15.10
N PRO A 68 -22.73 -10.83 14.01
CA PRO A 68 -22.10 -11.29 12.78
C PRO A 68 -21.45 -10.14 11.99
N SER A 69 -20.29 -10.43 11.41
CA SER A 69 -19.51 -9.49 10.59
C SER A 69 -20.23 -9.09 9.30
N LEU A 70 -20.22 -7.80 9.01
CA LEU A 70 -20.96 -7.10 7.95
C LEU A 70 -20.41 -7.30 6.52
N ALA A 71 -19.87 -8.49 6.16
CA ALA A 71 -18.95 -8.64 5.03
C ALA A 71 -19.54 -9.26 3.72
N SER A 72 -20.86 -9.37 3.53
CA SER A 72 -21.40 -10.09 2.33
C SER A 72 -22.40 -9.33 1.45
N LYS A 73 -22.70 -8.04 1.67
CA LYS A 73 -23.88 -7.40 1.03
C LYS A 73 -23.66 -6.44 -0.14
N THR A 74 -22.50 -6.38 -0.78
CA THR A 74 -22.34 -5.46 -1.93
C THR A 74 -21.46 -6.03 -3.02
N PHE A 75 -22.02 -6.91 -3.86
CA PHE A 75 -21.74 -7.03 -5.30
C PHE A 75 -22.83 -7.93 -5.91
N LEU A 76 -23.62 -7.43 -6.86
CA LEU A 76 -24.50 -8.27 -7.68
C LEU A 76 -23.62 -9.16 -8.56
N PRO A 77 -23.62 -10.50 -8.41
CA PRO A 77 -23.06 -11.36 -9.43
C PRO A 77 -24.08 -11.49 -10.57
N LEU A 78 -23.59 -11.55 -11.81
CA LEU A 78 -24.35 -11.91 -13.02
C LEU A 78 -24.97 -13.33 -12.98
N PHE A 79 -24.99 -13.98 -11.81
CA PHE A 79 -25.67 -15.23 -11.52
C PHE A 79 -26.29 -15.13 -10.09
N PRO A 80 -27.59 -14.81 -9.97
CA PRO A 80 -28.25 -14.61 -8.68
C PRO A 80 -28.57 -15.96 -8.01
N GLY A 81 -27.53 -16.63 -7.50
CA GLY A 81 -27.70 -17.93 -6.82
C GLY A 81 -26.55 -18.40 -5.92
N VAL A 82 -25.38 -17.74 -5.92
CA VAL A 82 -24.19 -18.29 -5.23
C VAL A 82 -23.95 -17.67 -3.84
N ALA A 83 -24.36 -16.42 -3.60
CA ALA A 83 -24.09 -15.76 -2.31
C ALA A 83 -24.97 -16.23 -1.14
N SER A 84 -26.05 -16.97 -1.40
CA SER A 84 -26.88 -17.62 -0.37
C SER A 84 -26.46 -19.06 -0.08
N ALA A 85 -25.46 -19.59 -0.80
CA ALA A 85 -24.96 -20.96 -0.65
C ALA A 85 -23.67 -21.03 0.19
N LEU A 86 -23.39 -19.98 0.97
CA LEU A 86 -22.15 -19.85 1.75
C LEU A 86 -22.27 -20.32 3.21
N ASP A 87 -23.48 -20.51 3.74
CA ASP A 87 -23.69 -21.13 5.07
C ASP A 87 -24.26 -22.56 4.99
N GLU A 88 -24.62 -23.01 3.80
CA GLU A 88 -25.03 -24.39 3.56
C GLU A 88 -24.25 -24.87 2.34
N SER A 89 -23.43 -25.91 2.53
CA SER A 89 -23.00 -26.70 1.37
C SER A 89 -24.24 -27.00 0.50
N PRO A 90 -24.11 -27.10 -0.83
CA PRO A 90 -25.20 -27.56 -1.69
C PRO A 90 -25.74 -28.95 -1.30
N TRP A 91 -25.08 -29.63 -0.36
CA TRP A 91 -25.43 -30.92 0.21
C TRP A 91 -26.10 -30.83 1.60
N THR A 92 -26.21 -29.64 2.20
CA THR A 92 -26.74 -29.45 3.56
C THR A 92 -28.02 -28.63 3.65
N SER A 93 -28.49 -27.97 2.58
CA SER A 93 -29.81 -27.33 2.64
C SER A 93 -30.91 -28.37 2.41
N GLY A 94 -31.78 -28.51 3.42
CA GLY A 94 -32.93 -29.42 3.44
C GLY A 94 -34.06 -29.01 2.49
N TYR A 95 -33.75 -28.61 1.25
CA TYR A 95 -34.74 -28.54 0.19
C TYR A 95 -34.90 -29.92 -0.44
N ASN A 96 -35.99 -30.59 -0.05
CA ASN A 96 -36.58 -31.72 -0.77
C ASN A 96 -36.79 -31.37 -2.26
N THR A 97 -35.74 -31.52 -3.06
CA THR A 97 -35.86 -31.63 -4.51
C THR A 97 -35.58 -33.09 -4.85
N PRO A 98 -36.51 -33.83 -5.48
CA PRO A 98 -36.30 -35.21 -5.86
C PRO A 98 -35.41 -35.20 -7.11
N THR A 99 -34.13 -34.95 -6.92
CA THR A 99 -33.18 -34.84 -8.02
C THR A 99 -32.22 -36.02 -7.98
N LEU A 100 -31.79 -36.40 -9.18
CA LEU A 100 -30.77 -37.40 -9.48
C LEU A 100 -29.57 -37.36 -8.51
N GLY A 101 -29.22 -36.18 -7.97
CA GLY A 101 -28.18 -36.01 -6.97
C GLY A 101 -28.40 -36.77 -5.66
N ALA A 102 -29.62 -36.79 -5.11
CA ALA A 102 -29.94 -37.52 -3.89
C ALA A 102 -29.92 -39.04 -4.10
N ALA A 103 -30.36 -39.50 -5.28
CA ALA A 103 -30.27 -40.91 -5.65
C ALA A 103 -28.81 -41.36 -5.84
N ILE A 104 -27.99 -40.55 -6.52
CA ILE A 104 -26.55 -40.79 -6.68
C ILE A 104 -25.85 -40.81 -5.31
N HIS A 105 -26.17 -39.88 -4.41
CA HIS A 105 -25.59 -39.83 -3.07
C HIS A 105 -25.91 -41.09 -2.26
N ASN A 106 -27.19 -41.50 -2.20
CA ASN A 106 -27.60 -42.71 -1.50
C ASN A 106 -26.96 -43.99 -2.06
N VAL A 107 -26.79 -44.08 -3.38
CA VAL A 107 -26.11 -45.22 -4.01
C VAL A 107 -24.61 -45.20 -3.68
N ALA A 108 -23.98 -44.03 -3.71
CA ALA A 108 -22.57 -43.88 -3.35
C ALA A 108 -22.31 -44.27 -1.90
N GLU A 109 -23.12 -43.77 -0.95
CA GLU A 109 -22.99 -44.06 0.48
C GLU A 109 -23.15 -45.56 0.77
N ARG A 110 -24.19 -46.20 0.20
CA ARG A 110 -24.38 -47.66 0.33
C ARG A 110 -23.25 -48.48 -0.28
N THR A 111 -22.67 -48.00 -1.37
CA THR A 111 -21.54 -48.67 -2.04
C THR A 111 -20.27 -48.53 -1.21
N GLU A 112 -20.03 -47.36 -0.63
CA GLU A 112 -18.91 -47.13 0.29
C GLU A 112 -19.01 -48.01 1.53
N ASP A 113 -20.18 -48.07 2.18
CA ASP A 113 -20.44 -48.93 3.33
C ASP A 113 -20.17 -50.42 3.03
N ALA A 114 -20.60 -50.87 1.85
CA ALA A 114 -20.39 -52.25 1.42
C ALA A 114 -18.89 -52.55 1.19
N LEU A 115 -18.17 -51.61 0.57
CA LEU A 115 -16.72 -51.73 0.35
C LEU A 115 -15.94 -51.67 1.67
N GLN A 116 -16.33 -50.80 2.61
CA GLN A 116 -15.70 -50.72 3.93
C GLN A 116 -15.88 -52.02 4.72
N LYS A 117 -17.08 -52.62 4.70
CA LYS A 117 -17.33 -53.94 5.32
C LYS A 117 -16.44 -55.05 4.73
N LEU A 118 -16.18 -55.02 3.42
CA LEU A 118 -15.27 -55.97 2.77
C LEU A 118 -13.81 -55.78 3.19
N VAL A 119 -13.39 -54.55 3.51
CA VAL A 119 -12.04 -54.24 4.02
C VAL A 119 -11.88 -54.62 5.50
N GLU A 120 -12.94 -54.51 6.29
CA GLU A 120 -12.96 -54.87 7.72
C GLU A 120 -12.98 -56.38 7.98
N GLN A 121 -13.39 -57.20 6.99
CA GLN A 121 -13.35 -58.67 7.04
C GLN A 121 -12.22 -59.21 6.13
N PRO A 122 -10.95 -59.17 6.57
CA PRO A 122 -9.80 -59.48 5.73
C PRO A 122 -9.70 -60.98 5.42
N ASN A 123 -10.21 -61.39 4.26
CA ASN A 123 -10.05 -62.75 3.75
C ASN A 123 -8.81 -62.91 2.86
N GLY A 124 -8.01 -61.85 2.65
CA GLY A 124 -6.78 -61.86 1.83
C GLY A 124 -6.99 -62.11 0.32
N GLY A 125 -8.24 -62.25 -0.11
CA GLY A 125 -8.61 -62.57 -1.49
C GLY A 125 -8.65 -61.36 -2.44
N LEU A 126 -8.90 -61.64 -3.72
CA LEU A 126 -8.97 -60.64 -4.80
C LEU A 126 -9.95 -59.50 -4.49
N LEU A 127 -11.11 -59.80 -3.90
CA LEU A 127 -12.16 -58.82 -3.57
C LEU A 127 -11.73 -57.82 -2.48
N ASP A 128 -10.99 -58.24 -1.46
CA ASP A 128 -10.43 -57.34 -0.44
C ASP A 128 -9.40 -56.37 -1.05
N ARG A 129 -8.52 -56.87 -1.94
CA ARG A 129 -7.56 -56.03 -2.66
C ARG A 129 -8.26 -55.01 -3.57
N LEU A 130 -9.30 -55.43 -4.29
CA LEU A 130 -10.10 -54.53 -5.13
C LEU A 130 -10.81 -53.48 -4.28
N ALA A 131 -11.47 -53.88 -3.18
CA ALA A 131 -12.16 -52.93 -2.29
C ALA A 131 -11.21 -51.88 -1.70
N ARG A 132 -10.03 -52.29 -1.20
CA ARG A 132 -8.99 -51.35 -0.72
C ARG A 132 -8.51 -50.40 -1.80
N THR A 133 -8.30 -50.92 -3.02
CA THR A 133 -7.84 -50.10 -4.16
C THR A 133 -8.92 -49.10 -4.56
N THR A 134 -10.18 -49.53 -4.66
CA THR A 134 -11.31 -48.66 -4.99
C THR A 134 -11.52 -47.56 -3.95
N ILE A 135 -11.48 -47.88 -2.65
CA ILE A 135 -11.57 -46.87 -1.57
C ILE A 135 -10.39 -45.90 -1.65
N SER A 136 -9.17 -46.40 -1.86
CA SER A 136 -7.99 -45.54 -1.99
C SER A 136 -8.08 -44.60 -3.20
N ILE A 137 -8.62 -45.05 -4.33
CA ILE A 137 -8.83 -44.22 -5.52
C ILE A 137 -9.93 -43.19 -5.24
N ALA A 138 -11.04 -43.60 -4.63
CA ALA A 138 -12.15 -42.71 -4.27
C ALA A 138 -11.67 -41.58 -3.35
N ASP A 139 -10.93 -41.90 -2.30
CA ASP A 139 -10.32 -40.95 -1.35
C ASP A 139 -9.30 -40.02 -2.04
N GLN A 140 -8.53 -40.51 -3.03
CA GLN A 140 -7.69 -39.65 -3.85
C GLN A 140 -8.49 -38.68 -4.73
N ILE A 141 -9.55 -39.14 -5.39
CA ILE A 141 -10.42 -38.31 -6.22
C ILE A 141 -11.14 -37.27 -5.37
N GLU A 142 -11.68 -37.67 -4.22
CA GLU A 142 -12.35 -36.76 -3.29
C GLU A 142 -11.39 -35.65 -2.84
N ARG A 143 -10.17 -35.99 -2.43
CA ARG A 143 -9.15 -34.98 -2.08
C ARG A 143 -8.83 -34.03 -3.23
N LEU A 144 -8.74 -34.54 -4.47
CA LEU A 144 -8.49 -33.70 -5.65
C LEU A 144 -9.67 -32.75 -5.92
N ILE A 145 -10.91 -33.22 -5.81
CA ILE A 145 -12.11 -32.40 -5.99
C ILE A 145 -12.22 -31.35 -4.88
N GLN A 146 -11.99 -31.75 -3.63
CA GLN A 146 -11.98 -30.84 -2.48
C GLN A 146 -10.92 -29.76 -2.64
N TRP A 147 -9.71 -30.13 -3.05
CA TRP A 147 -8.63 -29.19 -3.33
C TRP A 147 -9.02 -28.24 -4.47
N GLU A 148 -9.54 -28.75 -5.59
CA GLU A 148 -9.96 -27.93 -6.72
C GLU A 148 -11.06 -26.92 -6.34
N LEU A 149 -12.05 -27.35 -5.54
CA LEU A 149 -13.09 -26.47 -5.00
C LEU A 149 -12.50 -25.40 -4.07
N TYR A 150 -11.65 -25.81 -3.12
CA TYR A 150 -10.97 -24.91 -2.20
C TYR A 150 -10.15 -23.86 -2.96
N SER A 151 -9.33 -24.28 -3.93
CA SER A 151 -8.47 -23.40 -4.70
C SER A 151 -9.27 -22.41 -5.56
N ARG A 152 -10.41 -22.81 -6.11
CA ARG A 152 -11.29 -21.90 -6.88
C ARG A 152 -11.95 -20.84 -6.00
N ILE A 153 -12.43 -21.23 -4.84
CA ILE A 153 -13.11 -20.32 -3.90
C ILE A 153 -12.10 -19.32 -3.31
N ASN A 154 -10.89 -19.79 -3.00
CA ASN A 154 -9.85 -19.01 -2.33
C ASN A 154 -8.79 -18.44 -3.28
N ALA A 155 -9.01 -18.52 -4.59
CA ALA A 155 -8.11 -17.94 -5.58
C ALA A 155 -7.95 -16.43 -5.34
N ILE A 156 -6.71 -15.96 -5.45
CA ILE A 156 -6.39 -14.54 -5.33
C ILE A 156 -7.04 -13.73 -6.45
N GLY A 157 -7.11 -12.42 -6.27
CA GLY A 157 -7.70 -11.54 -7.27
C GLY A 157 -6.94 -11.62 -8.60
N GLY A 158 -7.64 -11.33 -9.71
CA GLY A 158 -7.02 -11.38 -11.04
C GLY A 158 -5.81 -10.46 -11.16
N LEU A 159 -5.83 -9.29 -10.50
CA LEU A 159 -4.68 -8.40 -10.45
C LEU A 159 -3.51 -8.96 -9.61
N ASP A 160 -3.81 -9.58 -8.46
CA ASP A 160 -2.79 -10.26 -7.63
C ASP A 160 -2.10 -11.38 -8.44
N ASN A 161 -2.90 -12.16 -9.18
CA ASN A 161 -2.44 -13.27 -10.02
C ASN A 161 -1.64 -12.76 -11.24
N MET A 162 -2.07 -11.67 -11.86
CA MET A 162 -1.38 -11.06 -13.00
C MET A 162 0.09 -10.73 -12.66
N TRP A 163 0.37 -10.21 -11.46
CA TRP A 163 1.73 -9.90 -11.05
C TRP A 163 2.66 -11.13 -11.06
N LEU A 164 2.17 -12.29 -10.62
CA LEU A 164 2.92 -13.56 -10.69
C LEU A 164 3.16 -13.99 -12.13
N LEU A 165 2.14 -13.89 -12.98
CA LEU A 165 2.21 -14.30 -14.37
C LEU A 165 3.19 -13.42 -15.17
N ILE A 166 3.25 -12.13 -14.86
CA ILE A 166 4.17 -11.18 -15.48
C ILE A 166 5.61 -11.36 -14.96
N ASP A 167 5.80 -11.58 -13.65
CA ASP A 167 7.12 -11.81 -13.05
C ASP A 167 7.85 -13.00 -13.70
N GLY A 168 7.15 -14.12 -13.90
CA GLY A 168 7.77 -15.34 -14.43
C GLY A 168 8.20 -15.30 -15.91
N ILE A 169 7.88 -14.25 -16.67
CA ILE A 169 8.06 -14.26 -18.13
C ILE A 169 8.57 -12.95 -18.74
N SER A 170 8.58 -11.88 -17.98
CA SER A 170 8.89 -10.53 -18.47
C SER A 170 10.05 -9.91 -17.71
N ALA A 171 10.48 -8.74 -18.16
CA ALA A 171 11.46 -7.93 -17.47
C ALA A 171 10.92 -7.20 -16.24
N PHE A 172 9.70 -7.47 -15.78
CA PHE A 172 9.13 -6.84 -14.59
C PHE A 172 9.93 -7.18 -13.32
N ASN A 173 10.04 -6.23 -12.38
CA ASN A 173 10.51 -6.52 -11.02
C ASN A 173 9.37 -6.23 -10.04
N PRO A 174 8.75 -7.25 -9.44
CA PRO A 174 7.55 -7.13 -8.59
C PRO A 174 7.84 -6.63 -7.17
N VAL A 175 9.07 -6.22 -6.86
CA VAL A 175 9.46 -5.87 -5.50
C VAL A 175 8.93 -4.48 -5.10
N CYS A 176 8.14 -4.45 -4.03
CA CYS A 176 7.91 -3.26 -3.20
C CYS A 176 8.95 -3.23 -2.07
N THR A 177 9.47 -2.05 -1.74
CA THR A 177 10.44 -1.91 -0.65
C THR A 177 10.07 -0.78 0.29
N ALA A 178 10.31 -0.97 1.58
CA ALA A 178 10.33 0.08 2.59
C ALA A 178 11.68 0.07 3.30
N THR A 179 12.32 1.23 3.42
CA THR A 179 13.59 1.39 4.13
C THR A 179 13.40 2.36 5.28
N TYR A 180 13.79 1.92 6.47
CA TYR A 180 13.76 2.70 7.70
C TYR A 180 15.19 2.93 8.19
N THR A 181 15.45 4.13 8.72
CA THR A 181 16.64 4.39 9.54
C THR A 181 16.20 4.81 10.94
N PHE A 182 16.97 4.41 11.94
CA PHE A 182 16.62 4.54 13.36
C PHE A 182 17.64 5.38 14.09
N LYS A 183 17.19 6.05 15.14
CA LYS A 183 18.03 6.93 15.97
C LYS A 183 19.06 6.15 16.80
N GLU A 184 18.65 4.98 17.28
CA GLU A 184 19.50 4.05 18.03
C GLU A 184 19.73 2.78 17.20
N PRO A 185 20.73 1.95 17.57
CA PRO A 185 20.96 0.66 16.92
C PRO A 185 19.72 -0.21 16.86
N ALA A 186 19.42 -0.72 15.65
CA ALA A 186 18.33 -1.65 15.42
C ALA A 186 18.79 -3.05 15.85
N LYS A 187 18.03 -3.73 16.72
CA LYS A 187 18.31 -5.11 17.13
C LYS A 187 17.32 -6.05 16.49
N LEU A 188 17.81 -7.14 15.88
CA LEU A 188 16.94 -8.09 15.18
C LEU A 188 15.73 -8.55 16.02
N GLN A 189 15.95 -8.90 17.29
CA GLN A 189 14.91 -9.43 18.20
C GLN A 189 13.74 -8.46 18.38
N ASP A 190 13.99 -7.17 18.61
CA ASP A 190 12.95 -6.16 18.81
C ASP A 190 12.03 -6.04 17.57
N PHE A 191 12.61 -6.21 16.39
CA PHE A 191 11.87 -6.21 15.13
C PHE A 191 11.10 -7.53 14.93
N GLN A 192 11.63 -8.67 15.35
CA GLN A 192 10.94 -9.97 15.26
C GLN A 192 9.66 -9.93 16.09
N GLU A 193 9.76 -9.47 17.34
CA GLU A 193 8.59 -9.30 18.20
C GLU A 193 7.55 -8.35 17.61
N SER A 194 7.99 -7.26 16.98
CA SER A 194 7.09 -6.29 16.34
C SER A 194 6.39 -6.91 15.12
N MET A 195 7.12 -7.65 14.29
CA MET A 195 6.56 -8.34 13.11
C MET A 195 5.62 -9.49 13.49
N LEU A 196 5.89 -10.21 14.58
CA LEU A 196 4.98 -11.26 15.08
C LEU A 196 3.60 -10.69 15.46
N ARG A 197 3.53 -9.44 15.96
CA ARG A 197 2.24 -8.76 16.21
C ARG A 197 1.48 -8.45 14.92
N GLN A 198 2.19 -8.29 13.80
CA GLN A 198 1.58 -8.05 12.48
C GLN A 198 0.79 -9.27 12.00
N ILE A 199 1.32 -10.47 12.24
CA ILE A 199 0.80 -11.73 11.69
C ILE A 199 -0.66 -11.97 12.12
N GLY A 200 -1.00 -11.68 13.37
CA GLY A 200 -2.37 -11.86 13.88
C GLY A 200 -3.41 -11.03 13.13
N HIS A 201 -3.03 -9.84 12.63
CA HIS A 201 -3.91 -8.98 11.85
C HIS A 201 -3.82 -9.25 10.34
N PHE A 202 -2.69 -9.80 9.87
CA PHE A 202 -2.43 -10.04 8.46
C PHE A 202 -1.88 -11.47 8.22
N PRO A 203 -2.75 -12.48 8.12
CA PRO A 203 -2.34 -13.88 7.97
C PRO A 203 -1.48 -14.14 6.73
N LYS A 204 -1.56 -13.33 5.67
CA LYS A 204 -0.74 -13.51 4.47
C LYS A 204 0.78 -13.49 4.73
N TYR A 205 1.24 -12.90 5.83
CA TYR A 205 2.67 -12.92 6.19
C TYR A 205 3.17 -14.33 6.56
N THR A 206 2.27 -15.27 6.87
CA THR A 206 2.59 -16.68 7.15
C THR A 206 2.08 -17.63 6.07
N GLN A 207 1.63 -17.09 4.94
CA GLN A 207 1.06 -17.87 3.84
C GLN A 207 1.99 -17.89 2.64
N LYS A 208 2.11 -19.07 2.01
CA LYS A 208 2.82 -19.29 0.75
C LYS A 208 1.84 -19.46 -0.40
N LEU A 209 2.37 -19.44 -1.62
CA LEU A 209 1.56 -19.67 -2.82
C LEU A 209 1.39 -21.17 -3.10
N ALA A 210 0.21 -21.53 -3.58
CA ALA A 210 -0.10 -22.82 -4.17
C ALA A 210 -0.86 -22.63 -5.49
N ASP A 211 -0.84 -23.64 -6.36
CA ASP A 211 -1.55 -23.63 -7.65
C ASP A 211 -1.15 -22.49 -8.60
N ILE A 212 0.14 -22.17 -8.63
CA ILE A 212 0.69 -21.14 -9.53
C ILE A 212 0.52 -21.58 -10.99
N GLY A 213 -0.03 -20.70 -11.82
CA GLY A 213 -0.11 -20.91 -13.27
C GLY A 213 -1.19 -21.90 -13.72
N ARG A 214 -2.26 -22.09 -12.95
CA ARG A 214 -3.44 -22.87 -13.37
C ARG A 214 -4.21 -22.17 -14.49
N PHE A 215 -4.90 -22.97 -15.31
CA PHE A 215 -5.69 -22.47 -16.46
C PHE A 215 -7.07 -21.96 -16.06
N PHE A 216 -7.76 -22.64 -15.14
CA PHE A 216 -9.17 -22.40 -14.86
C PHE A 216 -9.45 -21.61 -13.57
N HIS A 217 -8.41 -21.28 -12.80
CA HIS A 217 -8.49 -20.40 -11.64
C HIS A 217 -7.13 -19.77 -11.34
N GLY A 218 -7.13 -18.73 -10.51
CA GLY A 218 -5.90 -18.10 -10.03
C GLY A 218 -5.17 -18.90 -8.95
N THR A 219 -3.95 -18.45 -8.65
CA THR A 219 -3.13 -18.94 -7.53
C THR A 219 -3.85 -18.73 -6.19
N VAL A 220 -3.56 -19.52 -5.17
CA VAL A 220 -4.14 -19.40 -3.81
C VAL A 220 -3.03 -19.22 -2.78
N PHE A 221 -3.30 -18.40 -1.75
CA PHE A 221 -2.46 -18.35 -0.54
C PHE A 221 -2.90 -19.45 0.44
N ILE A 222 -1.95 -20.25 0.91
CA ILE A 222 -2.17 -21.27 1.93
C ILE A 222 -1.22 -21.07 3.10
N ASP A 223 -1.65 -21.44 4.30
CA ASP A 223 -0.81 -21.37 5.49
C ASP A 223 0.45 -22.23 5.31
N ASP A 224 1.60 -21.66 5.66
CA ASP A 224 2.85 -22.39 5.67
C ASP A 224 3.03 -23.09 7.03
N GLY A 225 2.79 -24.40 7.05
CA GLY A 225 2.94 -25.22 8.27
C GLY A 225 4.37 -25.28 8.83
N HIS A 226 5.36 -24.76 8.09
CA HIS A 226 6.75 -24.66 8.50
C HIS A 226 7.23 -23.20 8.58
N PHE A 227 6.31 -22.24 8.74
CA PHE A 227 6.65 -20.84 8.87
C PHE A 227 7.63 -20.61 10.03
N ASP A 228 8.72 -19.93 9.73
CA ASP A 228 9.73 -19.53 10.70
C ASP A 228 10.23 -18.12 10.36
N ILE A 229 10.08 -17.20 11.31
CA ILE A 229 10.42 -15.78 11.14
C ILE A 229 11.91 -15.57 10.90
N ASP A 230 12.78 -16.46 11.39
CA ASP A 230 14.24 -16.38 11.22
C ASP A 230 14.66 -16.57 9.75
N HIS A 231 13.81 -17.24 8.95
CA HIS A 231 14.03 -17.34 7.50
C HIS A 231 13.70 -16.05 6.76
N HIS A 232 12.76 -15.25 7.28
CA HIS A 232 12.27 -14.03 6.63
C HIS A 232 12.97 -12.78 7.11
N MET A 233 13.45 -12.74 8.35
CA MET A 233 14.13 -11.58 8.90
C MET A 233 15.51 -11.91 9.45
N LYS A 234 16.53 -11.21 8.93
CA LYS A 234 17.94 -11.48 9.24
C LYS A 234 18.69 -10.22 9.61
N ALA A 235 19.64 -10.36 10.52
CA ALA A 235 20.63 -9.32 10.78
C ALA A 235 21.70 -9.33 9.69
N HIS A 236 22.11 -8.15 9.24
CA HIS A 236 23.16 -7.95 8.26
C HIS A 236 24.16 -6.91 8.77
N THR A 237 25.44 -7.13 8.48
CA THR A 237 26.51 -6.17 8.73
C THR A 237 26.91 -5.53 7.40
N LEU A 238 26.77 -4.21 7.31
CA LEU A 238 27.25 -3.45 6.15
C LEU A 238 28.79 -3.42 6.14
N PRO A 239 29.42 -3.48 4.95
CA PRO A 239 30.86 -3.33 4.84
C PRO A 239 31.30 -1.87 5.07
N GLY A 240 32.61 -1.64 5.14
CA GLY A 240 33.20 -0.30 5.10
C GLY A 240 32.71 0.61 6.24
N ASN A 241 32.35 1.84 5.89
CA ASN A 241 31.89 2.84 6.86
C ASN A 241 30.43 2.60 7.30
N ALA A 242 29.75 1.61 6.72
CA ALA A 242 28.34 1.29 7.00
C ALA A 242 27.41 2.50 6.90
N GLY A 243 27.70 3.41 5.97
CA GLY A 243 26.97 4.65 5.77
C GLY A 243 25.88 4.56 4.73
N LYS A 244 25.40 5.72 4.29
CA LYS A 244 24.35 5.84 3.28
C LYS A 244 24.66 5.05 2.00
N GLN A 245 25.89 5.11 1.50
CA GLN A 245 26.26 4.46 0.24
C GLN A 245 26.22 2.94 0.36
N GLU A 246 26.68 2.39 1.47
CA GLU A 246 26.65 0.96 1.74
C GLU A 246 25.22 0.45 1.96
N LEU A 247 24.36 1.22 2.64
CA LEU A 247 22.94 0.92 2.75
C LEU A 247 22.25 0.93 1.39
N GLU A 248 22.53 1.91 0.55
CA GLU A 248 21.97 2.01 -0.81
C GLU A 248 22.41 0.84 -1.70
N LYS A 249 23.69 0.45 -1.62
CA LYS A 249 24.22 -0.72 -2.31
C LYS A 249 23.53 -2.00 -1.83
N PHE A 250 23.45 -2.22 -0.52
CA PHE A 250 22.76 -3.37 0.06
C PHE A 250 21.29 -3.42 -0.37
N ALA A 251 20.57 -2.29 -0.29
CA ALA A 251 19.18 -2.21 -0.71
C ALA A 251 19.02 -2.56 -2.20
N SER A 252 19.93 -2.11 -3.08
CA SER A 252 19.88 -2.44 -4.50
C SER A 252 20.05 -3.94 -4.77
N GLU A 253 20.98 -4.59 -4.06
CA GLU A 253 21.22 -6.03 -4.14
C GLU A 253 20.02 -6.80 -3.58
N PHE A 254 19.49 -6.36 -2.45
CA PHE A 254 18.32 -6.96 -1.80
C PHE A 254 17.06 -6.84 -2.65
N ILE A 255 16.84 -5.72 -3.36
CA ILE A 255 15.73 -5.54 -4.31
C ILE A 255 15.89 -6.43 -5.55
N ALA A 256 17.12 -6.77 -5.93
CA ALA A 256 17.41 -7.58 -7.11
C ALA A 256 17.21 -9.09 -6.92
N GLN A 257 17.14 -9.58 -5.68
CA GLN A 257 17.00 -11.00 -5.40
C GLN A 257 15.67 -11.56 -5.94
N GLY A 258 15.72 -12.75 -6.54
CA GLY A 258 14.52 -13.49 -6.97
C GLY A 258 13.65 -13.93 -5.79
N TRP A 259 12.45 -14.41 -6.08
CA TRP A 259 11.51 -14.90 -5.06
C TRP A 259 11.43 -16.43 -5.05
N ASP A 260 11.46 -17.01 -3.86
CA ASP A 260 11.11 -18.42 -3.64
C ASP A 260 9.60 -18.51 -3.33
N TYR A 261 8.80 -18.90 -4.32
CA TYR A 261 7.34 -18.99 -4.16
C TYR A 261 6.89 -20.13 -3.24
N SER A 262 7.81 -21.00 -2.78
CA SER A 262 7.50 -22.02 -1.77
C SER A 262 7.40 -21.46 -0.34
N ARG A 263 7.67 -20.16 -0.16
CA ARG A 263 7.66 -19.44 1.12
C ARG A 263 6.76 -18.20 1.06
N PRO A 264 6.40 -17.60 2.21
CA PRO A 264 5.74 -16.30 2.24
C PRO A 264 6.54 -15.20 1.52
N LEU A 265 5.84 -14.35 0.77
CA LEU A 265 6.44 -13.43 -0.20
C LEU A 265 6.89 -12.08 0.40
N TRP A 266 7.63 -12.13 1.51
CA TRP A 266 8.23 -10.97 2.14
C TRP A 266 9.54 -11.33 2.85
N GLU A 267 10.45 -10.37 2.94
CA GLU A 267 11.71 -10.51 3.66
C GLU A 267 12.11 -9.17 4.28
N ALA A 268 12.88 -9.21 5.37
CA ALA A 268 13.39 -8.04 6.06
C ALA A 268 14.86 -8.21 6.46
N ALA A 269 15.65 -7.16 6.27
CA ALA A 269 17.05 -7.11 6.65
C ALA A 269 17.25 -6.01 7.68
N VAL A 270 17.74 -6.37 8.86
CA VAL A 270 18.08 -5.44 9.95
C VAL A 270 19.58 -5.17 9.90
N LEU A 271 19.97 -3.91 9.74
CA LEU A 271 21.35 -3.48 9.58
C LEU A 271 21.80 -2.76 10.85
N GLU A 272 22.33 -3.55 11.79
CA GLU A 272 22.60 -3.10 13.16
C GLU A 272 23.79 -2.13 13.26
N ASN A 273 24.74 -2.24 12.33
CA ASN A 273 25.96 -1.41 12.29
C ASN A 273 25.84 -0.16 11.41
N PHE A 274 24.66 0.12 10.84
CA PHE A 274 24.46 1.28 9.98
C PHE A 274 24.62 2.59 10.76
N VAL A 275 25.44 3.52 10.27
CA VAL A 275 25.62 4.84 10.86
C VAL A 275 25.57 5.92 9.79
N ASP A 276 24.69 6.91 9.96
CA ASP A 276 24.60 8.08 9.08
C ASP A 276 24.84 9.35 9.90
N GLU A 277 26.03 9.93 9.75
CA GLU A 277 26.44 11.15 10.45
C GLU A 277 25.56 12.35 10.09
N GLU A 278 25.04 12.43 8.85
CA GLU A 278 24.21 13.56 8.40
C GLU A 278 22.84 13.54 9.07
N SER A 279 22.23 12.36 9.22
CA SER A 279 20.92 12.21 9.87
C SER A 279 20.96 11.86 11.35
N GLY A 280 22.12 11.47 11.86
CA GLY A 280 22.31 10.95 13.23
C GLY A 280 21.71 9.55 13.43
N ALA A 281 21.42 8.82 12.35
CA ALA A 281 20.87 7.46 12.45
C ALA A 281 21.96 6.44 12.77
N LYS A 282 21.61 5.42 13.57
CA LYS A 282 22.52 4.39 14.07
C LYS A 282 22.03 2.95 13.83
N GLY A 283 21.02 2.78 12.99
CA GLY A 283 20.52 1.48 12.55
C GLY A 283 19.62 1.64 11.33
N ALA A 284 19.45 0.57 10.56
CA ALA A 284 18.52 0.57 9.43
C ALA A 284 17.76 -0.76 9.31
N CYS A 285 16.63 -0.73 8.62
CA CYS A 285 15.86 -1.92 8.25
C CYS A 285 15.34 -1.76 6.83
N VAL A 286 15.55 -2.76 5.98
CA VAL A 286 15.02 -2.81 4.62
C VAL A 286 14.04 -3.97 4.55
N ILE A 287 12.77 -3.68 4.26
CA ILE A 287 11.70 -4.66 4.10
C ILE A 287 11.32 -4.72 2.64
N ARG A 288 11.28 -5.92 2.06
CA ARG A 288 10.80 -6.15 0.69
C ARG A 288 9.59 -7.09 0.70
N GLY A 289 8.68 -6.87 -0.23
CA GLY A 289 7.50 -7.72 -0.46
C GLY A 289 7.21 -7.86 -1.94
N HIS A 290 6.77 -9.03 -2.37
CA HIS A 290 6.29 -9.24 -3.74
C HIS A 290 4.96 -8.51 -3.93
N HIS A 291 4.73 -7.84 -5.06
CA HIS A 291 3.52 -7.05 -5.26
C HIS A 291 2.21 -7.87 -5.24
N THR A 292 2.25 -9.18 -5.48
CA THR A 292 1.11 -10.10 -5.25
C THR A 292 0.68 -10.18 -3.78
N LEU A 293 1.60 -9.95 -2.83
CA LEU A 293 1.28 -9.97 -1.41
C LEU A 293 0.28 -8.88 -1.07
N ALA A 294 0.52 -7.65 -1.55
CA ALA A 294 -0.28 -6.46 -1.33
C ALA A 294 0.02 -5.35 -2.34
N ASP A 295 -0.94 -4.46 -2.58
CA ASP A 295 -0.64 -3.17 -3.21
C ASP A 295 0.20 -2.27 -2.28
N GLY A 296 0.75 -1.18 -2.83
CA GLY A 296 1.56 -0.24 -2.05
C GLY A 296 0.85 0.37 -0.83
N GLN A 297 -0.48 0.60 -0.90
CA GLN A 297 -1.22 1.14 0.25
C GLN A 297 -1.43 0.08 1.34
N GLY A 298 -1.82 -1.14 0.98
CA GLY A 298 -1.99 -2.26 1.89
C GLY A 298 -0.69 -2.65 2.58
N PHE A 299 0.42 -2.68 1.82
CA PHE A 299 1.75 -3.00 2.35
C PHE A 299 2.28 -1.96 3.35
N ILE A 300 1.94 -0.68 3.17
CA ILE A 300 2.36 0.40 4.09
C ILE A 300 1.44 0.45 5.30
N MET A 301 0.15 0.24 5.10
CA MET A 301 -0.84 0.12 6.17
C MET A 301 -0.48 -1.01 7.13
N SER A 302 -0.06 -2.18 6.63
CA SER A 302 0.37 -3.27 7.49
C SER A 302 1.62 -2.90 8.29
N GLN A 303 2.59 -2.20 7.71
CA GLN A 303 3.78 -1.75 8.42
C GLN A 303 3.47 -0.67 9.45
N LEU A 304 2.53 0.23 9.17
CA LEU A 304 2.09 1.24 10.14
C LEU A 304 1.42 0.63 11.36
N LEU A 305 0.73 -0.50 11.21
CA LEU A 305 0.04 -1.17 12.31
C LEU A 305 0.99 -1.50 13.47
N ILE A 306 2.21 -1.94 13.15
CA ILE A 306 3.22 -2.34 14.15
C ILE A 306 4.07 -1.18 14.68
N THR A 307 3.67 0.06 14.37
CA THR A 307 4.36 1.27 14.83
C THR A 307 3.59 1.93 15.97
N SER A 308 4.17 2.97 16.58
CA SER A 308 3.46 3.82 17.53
C SER A 308 2.23 4.53 16.95
N LEU A 309 2.00 4.48 15.63
CA LEU A 309 0.80 5.00 14.97
C LEU A 309 -0.33 3.96 14.92
N GLY A 310 -0.06 2.67 15.14
CA GLY A 310 -1.03 1.56 14.99
C GLY A 310 -2.41 1.83 15.59
N PRO A 311 -2.53 2.12 16.90
CA PRO A 311 -3.84 2.36 17.52
C PRO A 311 -4.60 3.55 16.92
N LYS A 312 -3.87 4.59 16.51
CA LYS A 312 -4.46 5.77 15.85
C LYS A 312 -4.87 5.44 14.42
N LEU A 313 -4.10 4.62 13.70
CA LEU A 313 -4.46 4.13 12.37
C LEU A 313 -5.76 3.32 12.44
N GLU A 314 -5.88 2.44 13.43
CA GLU A 314 -7.10 1.64 13.64
C GLU A 314 -8.33 2.52 13.87
N SER A 315 -8.24 3.47 14.79
CA SER A 315 -9.30 4.46 15.04
C SER A 315 -9.65 5.24 13.77
N MET A 316 -8.65 5.74 13.02
CA MET A 316 -8.89 6.49 11.79
C MET A 316 -9.58 5.64 10.70
N MET A 317 -9.21 4.35 10.60
CA MET A 317 -9.82 3.44 9.63
C MET A 317 -11.26 3.08 10.02
N SER A 318 -11.52 2.78 11.29
CA SER A 318 -12.86 2.51 11.81
C SER A 318 -13.77 3.74 11.67
N ASP A 319 -13.28 4.93 12.03
CA ASP A 319 -14.04 6.19 11.90
C ASP A 319 -14.38 6.50 10.43
N GLY A 320 -13.44 6.23 9.51
CA GLY A 320 -13.65 6.39 8.08
C GLY A 320 -14.69 5.44 7.52
N ALA A 321 -14.63 4.16 7.92
CA ALA A 321 -15.61 3.14 7.54
C ALA A 321 -17.01 3.48 8.06
N GLN A 322 -17.11 3.88 9.34
CA GLN A 322 -18.37 4.29 9.96
C GLN A 322 -18.93 5.54 9.26
N LEU A 323 -18.10 6.54 8.98
CA LEU A 323 -18.53 7.74 8.27
C LEU A 323 -19.07 7.40 6.88
N LEU A 324 -18.42 6.51 6.14
CA LEU A 324 -18.87 6.09 4.82
C LEU A 324 -20.20 5.31 4.91
N SER A 325 -20.34 4.42 5.89
CA SER A 325 -21.58 3.69 6.16
C SER A 325 -22.73 4.63 6.52
N ASP A 326 -22.49 5.57 7.45
CA ASP A 326 -23.45 6.60 7.85
C ASP A 326 -23.86 7.46 6.65
N ALA A 327 -22.92 7.83 5.78
CA ALA A 327 -23.20 8.63 4.59
C ALA A 327 -24.06 7.87 3.57
N LYS A 328 -23.75 6.59 3.29
CA LYS A 328 -24.55 5.73 2.40
C LYS A 328 -25.98 5.54 2.92
N GLN A 329 -26.16 5.53 4.24
CA GLN A 329 -27.48 5.41 4.90
C GLN A 329 -28.19 6.76 5.10
N GLY A 330 -27.58 7.89 4.72
CA GLY A 330 -28.13 9.23 4.94
C GLY A 330 -28.13 9.69 6.42
N LYS A 331 -27.42 8.97 7.30
CA LYS A 331 -27.29 9.27 8.75
C LYS A 331 -26.10 10.16 9.09
N ALA A 332 -25.19 10.38 8.14
CA ALA A 332 -24.03 11.23 8.37
C ALA A 332 -24.45 12.70 8.52
N LEU A 333 -24.08 13.33 9.63
CA LEU A 333 -24.24 14.77 9.81
C LEU A 333 -23.48 15.54 8.71
N PRO A 334 -24.04 16.63 8.17
CA PRO A 334 -23.36 17.48 7.19
C PRO A 334 -21.95 17.92 7.64
N SER A 335 -21.75 18.25 8.92
CA SER A 335 -20.44 18.59 9.49
C SER A 335 -19.40 17.49 9.41
N ARG A 336 -19.81 16.21 9.52
CA ARG A 336 -18.91 15.07 9.42
C ARG A 336 -18.41 14.86 8.00
N MET A 337 -19.21 15.22 6.99
CA MET A 337 -18.76 15.23 5.59
C MET A 337 -17.90 16.45 5.28
N ASN A 338 -18.31 17.64 5.74
CA ASN A 338 -17.54 18.86 5.59
C ASN A 338 -17.85 19.84 6.73
N LYS A 339 -16.83 20.22 7.50
CA LYS A 339 -16.96 21.15 8.63
C LYS A 339 -17.67 22.47 8.27
N LYS A 340 -17.60 22.92 7.01
CA LYS A 340 -18.30 24.14 6.55
C LYS A 340 -19.82 24.01 6.55
N LEU A 341 -20.34 22.79 6.57
CA LEU A 341 -21.78 22.50 6.58
C LEU A 341 -22.32 22.33 8.00
N ALA A 342 -21.54 22.61 9.05
CA ALA A 342 -21.97 22.42 10.43
C ALA A 342 -23.22 23.21 10.83
N SER A 343 -23.50 24.34 10.18
CA SER A 343 -24.74 25.10 10.38
C SER A 343 -25.99 24.35 9.92
N LEU A 344 -25.84 23.32 9.08
CA LEU A 344 -26.93 22.48 8.57
C LEU A 344 -27.23 21.29 9.48
N ASP A 345 -26.37 20.97 10.45
CA ASP A 345 -26.58 19.83 11.35
C ASP A 345 -27.89 19.94 12.13
N ARG A 346 -28.28 21.16 12.53
CA ARG A 346 -29.56 21.43 13.21
C ARG A 346 -30.80 21.04 12.39
N PHE A 347 -30.65 20.90 11.07
CA PHE A 347 -31.72 20.56 10.14
C PHE A 347 -31.61 19.12 9.61
N HIS A 348 -30.68 18.31 10.12
CA HIS A 348 -30.39 16.95 9.62
C HIS A 348 -31.63 16.03 9.54
N GLY A 349 -32.58 16.18 10.47
CA GLY A 349 -33.83 15.42 10.50
C GLY A 349 -34.98 16.01 9.67
N THR A 350 -34.80 17.16 9.01
CA THR A 350 -35.88 17.79 8.23
C THR A 350 -35.94 17.22 6.82
N ILE A 351 -37.15 16.90 6.35
CA ILE A 351 -37.40 16.43 4.97
C ILE A 351 -36.87 17.45 3.96
N ALA A 352 -37.01 18.75 4.23
CA ALA A 352 -36.51 19.81 3.36
C ALA A 352 -34.98 19.73 3.15
N LEU A 353 -34.19 19.57 4.22
CA LEU A 353 -32.74 19.41 4.06
C LEU A 353 -32.41 18.10 3.35
N GLN A 354 -33.11 17.01 3.64
CA GLN A 354 -32.89 15.73 2.95
C GLN A 354 -33.14 15.83 1.45
N LEU A 355 -34.21 16.49 1.02
CA LEU A 355 -34.50 16.76 -0.40
C LEU A 355 -33.43 17.65 -1.05
N VAL A 356 -32.96 18.68 -0.35
CA VAL A 356 -31.86 19.54 -0.84
C VAL A 356 -30.56 18.75 -0.98
N MET A 357 -30.20 17.95 0.02
CA MET A 357 -29.00 17.12 0.00
C MET A 357 -29.08 16.05 -1.09
N MET A 358 -30.26 15.43 -1.27
CA MET A 358 -30.51 14.48 -2.35
C MET A 358 -30.38 15.16 -3.73
N ALA A 359 -30.97 16.34 -3.93
CA ALA A 359 -30.84 17.10 -5.17
C ALA A 359 -29.40 17.51 -5.46
N LEU A 360 -28.67 18.01 -4.45
CA LEU A 360 -27.24 18.34 -4.56
C LEU A 360 -26.40 17.09 -4.86
N TYR A 361 -26.71 15.96 -4.24
CA TYR A 361 -26.04 14.69 -4.50
C TYR A 361 -26.22 14.28 -5.96
N TRP A 362 -27.47 14.20 -6.46
CA TRP A 362 -27.73 13.79 -7.85
C TRP A 362 -27.17 14.78 -8.88
N THR A 363 -27.21 16.09 -8.57
CA THR A 363 -26.60 17.11 -9.43
C THR A 363 -25.09 16.95 -9.46
N SER A 364 -24.45 16.81 -8.31
CA SER A 364 -23.01 16.59 -8.23
C SER A 364 -22.59 15.29 -8.89
N TRP A 365 -23.36 14.22 -8.68
CA TRP A 365 -23.13 12.92 -9.30
C TRP A 365 -23.22 13.00 -10.82
N LEU A 366 -24.25 13.67 -11.35
CA LEU A 366 -24.42 13.84 -12.80
C LEU A 366 -23.29 14.68 -13.39
N VAL A 367 -22.92 15.79 -12.75
CA VAL A 367 -21.78 16.62 -13.17
C VAL A 367 -20.48 15.80 -13.15
N SER A 368 -20.23 15.07 -12.06
CA SER A 368 -19.07 14.17 -11.95
C SER A 368 -19.06 13.11 -13.04
N LEU A 369 -20.19 12.44 -13.29
CA LEU A 369 -20.30 11.43 -14.34
C LEU A 369 -19.97 12.00 -15.72
N VAL A 370 -20.52 13.17 -16.07
CA VAL A 370 -20.23 13.84 -17.34
C VAL A 370 -18.74 14.22 -17.43
N THR A 371 -18.16 14.77 -16.36
CA THR A 371 -16.74 15.12 -16.35
C THR A 371 -15.83 13.90 -16.42
N ASP A 372 -16.21 12.81 -15.77
CA ASP A 372 -15.44 11.57 -15.72
C ASP A 372 -15.49 10.84 -17.07
N LEU A 373 -16.64 10.85 -17.75
CA LEU A 373 -16.80 10.37 -19.12
C LEU A 373 -15.97 11.19 -20.12
N ALA A 374 -16.05 12.53 -20.06
CA ALA A 374 -15.22 13.39 -20.90
C ALA A 374 -13.73 13.19 -20.63
N GLY A 375 -13.35 13.02 -19.36
CA GLY A 375 -12.01 12.65 -18.93
C GLY A 375 -11.56 11.30 -19.50
N CYS A 376 -12.47 10.32 -19.54
CA CYS A 376 -12.23 8.99 -20.12
C CYS A 376 -11.89 9.07 -21.61
N PHE A 377 -12.70 9.76 -22.41
CA PHE A 377 -12.42 9.95 -23.83
C PHE A 377 -11.09 10.69 -24.06
N THR A 378 -10.86 11.77 -23.29
CA THR A 378 -9.61 12.55 -23.39
C THR A 378 -8.41 11.68 -23.05
N LEU A 379 -8.48 10.90 -21.97
CA LEU A 379 -7.40 10.02 -21.55
C LEU A 379 -7.17 8.89 -22.55
N ALA A 380 -8.23 8.26 -23.06
CA ALA A 380 -8.12 7.18 -24.05
C ALA A 380 -7.45 7.68 -25.34
N ILE A 381 -7.94 8.79 -25.91
CA ILE A 381 -7.37 9.36 -27.14
C ILE A 381 -5.92 9.77 -26.93
N SER A 382 -5.64 10.51 -25.85
CA SER A 382 -4.27 10.99 -25.59
C SER A 382 -3.30 9.84 -25.30
N THR A 383 -3.70 8.84 -24.51
CA THR A 383 -2.87 7.69 -24.19
C THR A 383 -2.61 6.85 -25.42
N SER A 384 -3.63 6.54 -26.22
CA SER A 384 -3.47 5.80 -27.48
C SER A 384 -2.59 6.55 -28.47
N PHE A 385 -2.80 7.86 -28.64
CA PHE A 385 -1.96 8.69 -29.51
C PHE A 385 -0.50 8.66 -29.08
N PHE A 386 -0.22 8.94 -27.80
CA PHE A 386 1.16 8.96 -27.32
C PHE A 386 1.78 7.56 -27.32
N PHE A 387 1.04 6.53 -26.92
CA PHE A 387 1.51 5.15 -26.99
C PHE A 387 1.94 4.80 -28.41
N LEU A 388 1.08 4.95 -29.42
CA LEU A 388 1.41 4.67 -30.82
C LEU A 388 2.57 5.54 -31.33
N ALA A 389 2.63 6.79 -30.87
CA ALA A 389 3.72 7.69 -31.23
C ALA A 389 5.04 7.34 -30.55
N THR A 390 5.07 6.72 -29.36
CA THR A 390 6.30 6.57 -28.55
C THR A 390 6.75 5.13 -28.29
N PHE A 391 5.89 4.11 -28.30
CA PHE A 391 6.24 2.75 -27.83
C PHE A 391 7.51 2.17 -28.50
N TRP A 392 7.68 2.40 -29.80
CA TRP A 392 8.81 1.90 -30.59
C TRP A 392 10.08 2.78 -30.51
N ARG A 393 9.98 3.97 -29.90
CA ARG A 393 11.03 4.98 -29.78
C ARG A 393 11.12 5.57 -28.37
N GLN A 394 10.71 4.81 -27.35
CA GLN A 394 10.72 5.31 -25.98
C GLN A 394 12.16 5.63 -25.55
N ARG A 395 12.34 6.74 -24.82
CA ARG A 395 13.64 7.16 -24.30
C ARG A 395 13.76 6.72 -22.84
N TYR A 396 14.87 6.06 -22.54
CA TYR A 396 15.23 5.64 -21.19
C TYR A 396 16.44 6.43 -20.70
N VAL A 397 16.45 6.70 -19.40
CA VAL A 397 17.61 7.29 -18.73
C VAL A 397 18.68 6.26 -18.40
N THR A 398 18.38 4.96 -18.48
CA THR A 398 19.34 3.85 -18.44
C THR A 398 19.81 3.53 -19.86
N ALA A 399 21.01 2.98 -20.02
CA ALA A 399 21.50 2.67 -21.36
C ALA A 399 20.70 1.52 -21.99
N SER A 400 20.55 1.54 -23.31
CA SER A 400 19.97 0.41 -24.04
C SER A 400 20.95 -0.75 -24.03
N TYR A 401 20.45 -1.96 -23.78
CA TYR A 401 21.22 -3.21 -23.82
C TYR A 401 20.38 -4.31 -24.49
N GLN A 402 21.06 -5.33 -25.02
CA GLN A 402 20.44 -6.49 -25.67
C GLN A 402 20.26 -7.65 -24.67
N GLY A 403 19.32 -8.54 -24.95
CA GLY A 403 19.07 -9.74 -24.15
C GLY A 403 18.13 -9.51 -22.96
N GLU A 404 18.15 -10.43 -22.00
CA GLU A 404 17.33 -10.40 -20.78
C GLU A 404 17.69 -9.22 -19.86
N ARG A 405 16.78 -8.89 -18.94
CA ARG A 405 16.99 -7.80 -17.99
C ARG A 405 18.21 -8.09 -17.12
N LYS A 406 19.06 -7.09 -16.91
CA LYS A 406 20.16 -7.22 -15.95
C LYS A 406 19.61 -7.36 -14.53
N HIS A 407 20.10 -8.36 -13.80
CA HIS A 407 19.71 -8.57 -12.41
C HIS A 407 20.22 -7.46 -11.51
N GLU A 408 21.43 -6.95 -11.78
CA GLU A 408 22.03 -5.86 -11.01
C GLU A 408 21.20 -4.58 -11.10
N LYS A 409 21.03 -3.93 -9.93
CA LYS A 409 20.26 -2.70 -9.78
C LYS A 409 21.10 -1.62 -9.14
N GLU A 410 20.62 -0.40 -9.29
CA GLU A 410 21.05 0.74 -8.50
C GLU A 410 19.85 1.25 -7.72
N PHE A 411 20.10 1.65 -6.47
CA PHE A 411 19.11 2.28 -5.62
C PHE A 411 19.73 3.53 -5.02
N SER A 412 18.99 4.63 -4.97
CA SER A 412 19.44 5.83 -4.26
C SER A 412 18.30 6.64 -3.69
N VAL A 413 18.57 7.31 -2.57
CA VAL A 413 17.62 8.12 -1.81
C VAL A 413 18.09 9.57 -1.78
N SER A 414 17.18 10.49 -2.07
CA SER A 414 17.46 11.92 -1.97
C SER A 414 17.65 12.38 -0.52
N LYS A 415 18.15 13.59 -0.33
CA LYS A 415 17.98 14.29 0.95
C LYS A 415 16.49 14.51 1.24
N SER A 416 16.19 14.80 2.50
CA SER A 416 14.84 15.20 2.93
C SER A 416 14.61 16.68 2.58
N PHE A 417 13.44 16.98 2.03
CA PHE A 417 13.01 18.33 1.66
C PHE A 417 11.77 18.73 2.45
N SER A 418 11.67 19.98 2.86
CA SER A 418 10.55 20.41 3.69
C SER A 418 9.22 20.43 2.93
N LEU A 419 8.15 19.88 3.52
CA LEU A 419 6.79 20.11 3.00
C LEU A 419 6.38 21.59 3.10
N GLY A 420 7.08 22.39 3.91
CA GLY A 420 6.94 23.84 3.93
C GLY A 420 7.30 24.48 2.58
N ASP A 421 8.35 23.99 1.92
CA ASP A 421 8.77 24.49 0.61
C ASP A 421 7.74 24.17 -0.48
N VAL A 422 7.08 23.02 -0.40
CA VAL A 422 5.96 22.69 -1.30
C VAL A 422 4.84 23.73 -1.19
N LYS A 423 4.54 24.20 0.03
CA LYS A 423 3.56 25.27 0.24
C LYS A 423 4.03 26.59 -0.35
N ILE A 424 5.33 26.89 -0.34
CA ILE A 424 5.89 28.09 -0.96
C ILE A 424 5.69 28.04 -2.47
N VAL A 425 6.04 26.93 -3.13
CA VAL A 425 5.86 26.75 -4.58
C VAL A 425 4.37 26.78 -4.95
N SER A 426 3.54 26.05 -4.20
CA SER A 426 2.08 26.06 -4.39
C SER A 426 1.50 27.47 -4.21
N LYS A 427 1.94 28.23 -3.20
CA LYS A 427 1.55 29.63 -2.99
C LYS A 427 1.97 30.47 -4.20
N ALA A 428 3.23 30.38 -4.64
CA ALA A 428 3.77 31.16 -5.75
C ALA A 428 3.01 30.98 -7.08
N PHE A 429 2.55 29.76 -7.37
CA PHE A 429 2.04 29.39 -8.70
C PHE A 429 0.58 28.92 -8.75
N SER A 430 -0.13 28.82 -7.61
CA SER A 430 -1.55 28.51 -7.59
C SER A 430 -2.37 29.75 -7.97
N GLY A 431 -2.93 29.77 -9.17
CA GLY A 431 -3.78 30.88 -9.65
C GLY A 431 -3.51 31.25 -11.10
N VAL A 432 -3.87 32.50 -11.43
CA VAL A 432 -3.62 33.09 -12.76
C VAL A 432 -2.12 33.16 -13.05
N GLN A 433 -1.76 33.11 -14.34
CA GLN A 433 -0.38 33.16 -14.76
C GLN A 433 0.31 34.46 -14.28
N PRO A 434 1.47 34.38 -13.60
CA PRO A 434 2.18 35.56 -13.12
C PRO A 434 2.58 36.51 -14.27
N GLY A 435 2.43 37.81 -14.03
CA GLY A 435 2.78 38.86 -14.98
C GLY A 435 1.71 39.18 -16.02
N THR A 436 0.52 38.58 -15.94
CA THR A 436 -0.64 38.92 -16.78
C THR A 436 -1.41 40.13 -16.24
N ILE A 437 -2.27 40.75 -17.07
CA ILE A 437 -3.13 41.87 -16.64
C ILE A 437 -4.05 41.43 -15.49
N LEU A 438 -4.62 40.23 -15.59
CA LEU A 438 -5.43 39.62 -14.52
C LEU A 438 -4.67 39.48 -13.20
N ASP A 439 -3.39 39.13 -13.26
CA ASP A 439 -2.51 39.05 -12.09
C ASP A 439 -2.27 40.44 -11.46
N ARG A 440 -2.07 41.49 -12.28
CA ARG A 440 -1.95 42.88 -11.79
C ARG A 440 -3.24 43.38 -11.13
N VAL A 441 -4.39 43.04 -11.70
CA VAL A 441 -5.72 43.43 -11.18
C VAL A 441 -6.06 42.73 -9.85
N GLN A 442 -5.57 41.51 -9.60
CA GLN A 442 -5.74 40.84 -8.31
C GLN A 442 -4.95 41.49 -7.15
N GLY A 443 -4.09 42.48 -7.41
CA GLY A 443 -3.59 43.43 -6.41
C GLY A 443 -2.81 42.81 -5.24
N GLY A 444 -2.13 41.68 -5.47
CA GLY A 444 -1.38 40.99 -4.41
C GLY A 444 -2.27 40.23 -3.41
N LYS A 445 -3.58 40.05 -3.66
CA LYS A 445 -4.38 38.97 -3.02
C LYS A 445 -4.00 37.58 -3.57
N ARG A 446 -2.87 37.51 -4.29
CA ARG A 446 -2.21 36.40 -5.00
C ARG A 446 -2.20 35.06 -4.26
N TYR A 447 -2.25 35.07 -2.92
CA TYR A 447 -1.70 33.95 -2.16
C TYR A 447 -2.62 33.32 -1.11
N SER A 448 -3.83 33.83 -0.95
CA SER A 448 -4.76 33.36 0.09
C SER A 448 -5.90 32.48 -0.42
N ARG A 449 -6.28 32.60 -1.70
CA ARG A 449 -7.40 31.84 -2.28
C ARG A 449 -7.16 31.59 -3.77
N PRO A 450 -6.68 30.39 -4.17
CA PRO A 450 -6.62 30.04 -5.58
C PRO A 450 -8.03 30.08 -6.19
N LEU A 451 -8.12 30.47 -7.46
CA LEU A 451 -9.35 30.28 -8.23
C LEU A 451 -9.75 28.81 -8.21
N ILE A 452 -11.05 28.53 -8.26
CA ILE A 452 -11.58 27.16 -8.30
C ILE A 452 -10.86 26.41 -9.42
N GLY A 453 -10.28 25.26 -9.09
CA GLY A 453 -9.57 24.46 -10.07
C GLY A 453 -8.23 25.03 -10.53
N THR A 454 -7.51 25.85 -9.75
CA THR A 454 -6.12 26.28 -10.03
C THR A 454 -5.10 25.90 -8.94
N HIS A 455 -5.54 25.25 -7.87
CA HIS A 455 -4.67 24.86 -6.75
C HIS A 455 -3.70 23.73 -7.13
N LEU A 456 -2.40 23.94 -6.91
CA LEU A 456 -1.35 22.94 -7.11
C LEU A 456 -1.16 22.06 -5.88
N THR A 457 -1.23 20.74 -6.07
CA THR A 457 -1.00 19.73 -5.04
C THR A 457 0.48 19.33 -4.94
N VAL A 458 0.83 18.61 -3.87
CA VAL A 458 2.18 18.05 -3.67
C VAL A 458 2.60 17.20 -4.87
N ASN A 459 1.72 16.31 -5.35
CA ASN A 459 2.02 15.45 -6.49
C ASN A 459 2.25 16.25 -7.78
N ASP A 460 1.48 17.32 -8.01
CA ASP A 460 1.62 18.13 -9.23
C ASP A 460 3.01 18.76 -9.32
N ILE A 461 3.50 19.28 -8.19
CA ILE A 461 4.81 19.94 -8.11
C ILE A 461 5.93 18.90 -8.22
N ILE A 462 5.89 17.84 -7.40
CA ILE A 462 6.96 16.82 -7.38
C ILE A 462 7.06 16.09 -8.73
N CYS A 463 5.94 15.70 -9.35
CA CYS A 463 5.97 15.05 -10.66
C CYS A 463 6.50 15.98 -11.76
N THR A 464 6.27 17.30 -11.65
CA THR A 464 6.86 18.27 -12.59
C THR A 464 8.38 18.31 -12.45
N VAL A 465 8.90 18.35 -11.22
CA VAL A 465 10.35 18.31 -10.95
C VAL A 465 10.97 17.00 -11.45
N ILE A 466 10.32 15.86 -11.20
CA ILE A 466 10.78 14.55 -11.70
C ILE A 466 10.86 14.54 -13.23
N ALA A 467 9.82 15.02 -13.93
CA ALA A 467 9.82 15.05 -15.40
C ALA A 467 10.93 15.93 -15.96
N ASP A 468 11.16 17.09 -15.34
CA ASP A 468 12.23 18.03 -15.68
C ASP A 468 13.62 17.37 -15.51
N VAL A 469 13.86 16.73 -14.37
CA VAL A 469 15.14 16.07 -14.06
C VAL A 469 15.40 14.89 -15.00
N ILE A 470 14.38 14.10 -15.30
CA ILE A 470 14.46 13.02 -16.29
C ILE A 470 14.80 13.59 -17.66
N ASN A 471 14.14 14.69 -18.08
CA ASN A 471 14.42 15.32 -19.37
C ASN A 471 15.88 15.79 -19.47
N ASP A 472 16.41 16.42 -18.43
CA ASP A 472 17.80 16.89 -18.38
C ASP A 472 18.81 15.72 -18.46
N GLU A 473 18.52 14.58 -17.83
CA GLU A 473 19.38 13.39 -17.94
C GLU A 473 19.28 12.73 -19.32
N LEU A 474 18.08 12.75 -19.93
CA LEU A 474 17.88 12.25 -21.29
C LEU A 474 18.62 13.09 -22.34
N GLU A 475 18.75 14.40 -22.15
CA GLU A 475 19.47 15.31 -23.05
C GLU A 475 21.00 15.18 -22.94
N ARG A 476 21.52 14.76 -21.78
CA ARG A 476 22.96 14.55 -21.56
C ARG A 476 23.55 13.38 -22.36
N ARG A 477 22.73 12.38 -22.71
CA ARG A 477 23.21 11.10 -23.24
C ARG A 477 23.86 11.22 -24.62
N VAL A 478 25.00 10.55 -24.78
CA VAL A 478 25.66 10.36 -26.07
C VAL A 478 24.77 9.49 -26.95
N HIS A 479 24.58 9.93 -28.19
CA HIS A 479 23.73 9.23 -29.14
C HIS A 479 24.36 7.91 -29.56
N GLN A 480 23.61 6.81 -29.45
CA GLN A 480 24.07 5.51 -29.93
C GLN A 480 24.14 5.51 -31.48
N PRO A 481 25.20 4.93 -32.07
CA PRO A 481 25.33 4.77 -33.51
C PRO A 481 24.29 3.75 -34.05
N GLY A 482 24.11 3.73 -35.38
CA GLY A 482 23.24 2.78 -36.08
C GLY A 482 22.01 3.40 -36.76
N PHE A 483 21.57 2.76 -37.84
CA PHE A 483 20.50 3.23 -38.72
C PHE A 483 19.15 3.42 -37.98
N PHE A 484 18.69 2.41 -37.23
CA PHE A 484 17.45 2.50 -36.45
C PHE A 484 17.51 3.59 -35.35
N ASN A 485 18.68 3.79 -34.74
CA ASN A 485 18.89 4.87 -33.78
C ASN A 485 18.87 6.24 -34.47
N GLN A 486 19.31 6.36 -35.71
CA GLN A 486 19.17 7.57 -36.51
C GLN A 486 17.70 7.87 -36.86
N ILE A 487 16.92 6.86 -37.25
CA ILE A 487 15.47 6.99 -37.47
C ILE A 487 14.77 7.46 -36.20
N ARG A 488 15.02 6.80 -35.06
CA ARG A 488 14.45 7.20 -33.76
C ARG A 488 14.82 8.65 -33.43
N ARG A 489 16.08 9.05 -33.61
CA ARG A 489 16.52 10.44 -33.40
C ARG A 489 15.78 11.44 -34.28
N LEU A 490 15.63 11.17 -35.58
CA LEU A 490 14.89 12.04 -36.49
C LEU A 490 13.42 12.14 -36.07
N SER A 491 12.82 11.02 -35.68
CA SER A 491 11.44 10.99 -35.21
C SER A 491 11.22 11.82 -33.93
N HIS A 492 12.19 11.90 -33.02
CA HIS A 492 12.11 12.76 -31.83
C HIS A 492 12.11 14.26 -32.15
N LYS A 493 12.63 14.66 -33.32
CA LYS A 493 12.58 16.05 -33.77
C LYS A 493 11.21 16.43 -34.35
N ILE A 494 10.50 15.46 -34.93
CA ILE A 494 9.24 15.68 -35.65
C ILE A 494 8.03 15.38 -34.74
N LEU A 495 8.07 14.26 -34.02
CA LEU A 495 6.98 13.78 -33.18
C LEU A 495 7.16 14.18 -31.71
N PRO A 496 6.05 14.44 -30.98
CA PRO A 496 6.10 14.77 -29.56
C PRO A 496 6.83 13.69 -28.74
N SER A 497 7.70 14.10 -27.84
CA SER A 497 8.46 13.19 -26.96
C SER A 497 8.22 13.57 -25.48
N PRO A 498 7.00 13.39 -24.95
CA PRO A 498 6.72 13.64 -23.55
C PRO A 498 7.42 12.61 -22.64
N ILE A 499 7.58 12.94 -21.36
CA ILE A 499 8.03 11.97 -20.35
C ILE A 499 6.82 11.17 -19.88
N GLY A 500 6.68 9.93 -20.32
CA GLY A 500 5.64 9.02 -19.81
C GLY A 500 5.98 8.54 -18.41
N ILE A 501 5.12 8.80 -17.43
CA ILE A 501 5.20 8.20 -16.09
C ILE A 501 3.94 7.40 -15.78
N MET A 502 4.10 6.17 -15.31
CA MET A 502 3.02 5.33 -14.81
C MET A 502 2.73 5.70 -13.36
N ILE A 503 1.47 6.01 -13.03
CA ILE A 503 1.05 6.40 -11.69
C ILE A 503 -0.01 5.42 -11.20
N PRO A 504 0.23 4.74 -10.06
CA PRO A 504 -0.78 3.91 -9.43
C PRO A 504 -1.90 4.77 -8.83
N ILE A 505 -3.13 4.29 -8.92
CA ILE A 505 -4.34 4.93 -8.39
C ILE A 505 -5.05 3.92 -7.52
N SER A 506 -5.09 4.19 -6.22
CA SER A 506 -5.82 3.36 -5.26
C SER A 506 -7.33 3.48 -5.51
N ILE A 507 -8.02 2.33 -5.50
CA ILE A 507 -9.48 2.21 -5.48
C ILE A 507 -9.97 1.64 -4.15
N ARG A 508 -9.09 1.51 -3.17
CA ARG A 508 -9.37 0.97 -1.83
C ARG A 508 -10.40 1.84 -1.11
N GLU A 509 -11.40 1.20 -0.51
CA GLU A 509 -12.37 1.88 0.34
C GLU A 509 -11.80 2.15 1.75
N PRO A 510 -12.22 3.24 2.42
CA PRO A 510 -11.92 3.46 3.83
C PRO A 510 -12.34 2.25 4.70
N GLY A 511 -11.42 1.77 5.55
CA GLY A 511 -11.66 0.61 6.43
C GLY A 511 -11.28 -0.74 5.84
N ASP A 512 -10.89 -0.81 4.56
CA ASP A 512 -10.43 -2.06 3.96
C ASP A 512 -9.00 -2.40 4.41
N TRP A 513 -8.91 -3.35 5.33
CA TRP A 513 -7.67 -3.91 5.85
C TRP A 513 -7.04 -5.01 4.99
N SER A 514 -7.67 -5.41 3.89
CA SER A 514 -7.18 -6.53 3.10
C SER A 514 -5.83 -6.23 2.45
N LEU A 515 -4.96 -7.21 2.39
CA LEU A 515 -3.73 -7.15 1.58
C LEU A 515 -4.01 -7.47 0.10
N ARG A 516 -5.20 -7.17 -0.42
CA ARG A 516 -5.50 -7.33 -1.86
C ARG A 516 -4.88 -6.20 -2.66
N ASN A 517 -4.56 -6.45 -3.92
CA ASN A 517 -4.22 -5.36 -4.83
C ASN A 517 -5.48 -4.59 -5.24
N LEU A 518 -5.73 -3.45 -4.59
CA LEU A 518 -6.82 -2.52 -4.86
C LEU A 518 -6.27 -1.22 -5.42
N SER A 519 -5.30 -1.34 -6.33
CA SER A 519 -4.71 -0.22 -7.05
C SER A 519 -4.72 -0.51 -8.54
N THR A 520 -5.22 0.44 -9.32
CA THR A 520 -5.03 0.46 -10.77
C THR A 520 -3.80 1.31 -11.13
N GLY A 521 -3.50 1.47 -12.41
CA GLY A 521 -2.43 2.32 -12.91
C GLY A 521 -2.83 3.02 -14.20
N GLY A 522 -2.22 4.16 -14.47
CA GLY A 522 -2.29 4.76 -15.80
C GLY A 522 -1.12 5.70 -16.09
N ILE A 523 -0.89 5.95 -17.38
CA ILE A 523 0.26 6.70 -17.86
C ILE A 523 -0.10 8.18 -17.98
N ALA A 524 0.59 9.02 -17.23
CA ALA A 524 0.63 10.46 -17.45
C ALA A 524 1.84 10.80 -18.32
N TYR A 525 1.58 11.23 -19.56
CA TYR A 525 2.61 11.84 -20.39
C TYR A 525 2.84 13.26 -19.90
N LEU A 526 4.02 13.62 -19.40
CA LEU A 526 4.33 14.94 -18.85
C LEU A 526 5.08 15.84 -19.85
N PRO A 527 4.92 17.17 -19.76
CA PRO A 527 5.47 18.09 -20.74
C PRO A 527 7.00 18.21 -20.65
N THR A 528 7.68 18.25 -21.80
CA THR A 528 9.13 18.53 -21.96
C THR A 528 9.35 19.94 -22.49
N THR A 529 8.64 20.93 -21.94
CA THR A 529 8.55 22.28 -22.55
C THR A 529 9.93 22.92 -22.64
N LYS A 530 10.37 23.36 -23.82
CA LYS A 530 11.67 24.05 -24.00
C LYS A 530 11.72 25.38 -23.22
N GLY A 531 12.90 25.71 -22.69
CA GLY A 531 13.19 26.96 -21.98
C GLY A 531 13.71 26.75 -20.56
N LEU A 532 14.19 27.82 -19.92
CA LEU A 532 14.77 27.75 -18.59
C LEU A 532 13.71 27.32 -17.56
N PRO A 533 13.98 26.27 -16.75
CA PRO A 533 13.08 25.82 -15.69
C PRO A 533 12.72 26.92 -14.67
N THR A 534 13.55 27.95 -14.56
CA THR A 534 13.40 29.09 -13.65
C THR A 534 12.63 30.26 -14.24
N ASP A 535 12.29 30.26 -15.54
CA ASP A 535 11.41 31.27 -16.12
C ASP A 535 10.00 31.10 -15.54
N VAL A 536 9.52 32.13 -14.85
CA VAL A 536 8.24 32.15 -14.13
C VAL A 536 7.06 31.75 -15.02
N ARG A 537 7.01 32.20 -16.28
CA ARG A 537 5.90 31.88 -17.20
C ARG A 537 5.98 30.43 -17.65
N ILE A 538 7.19 29.94 -17.93
CA ILE A 538 7.42 28.56 -18.35
C ILE A 538 7.11 27.60 -17.20
N LEU A 539 7.60 27.91 -16.00
CA LEU A 539 7.36 27.13 -14.78
C LEU A 539 5.87 27.05 -14.44
N HIS A 540 5.14 28.17 -14.48
CA HIS A 540 3.68 28.17 -14.32
C HIS A 540 3.00 27.25 -15.34
N LYS A 541 3.35 27.37 -16.63
CA LYS A 541 2.79 26.54 -17.70
C LYS A 541 3.09 25.05 -17.47
N ARG A 542 4.32 24.69 -17.07
CA ARG A 542 4.70 23.30 -16.77
C ARG A 542 3.87 22.74 -15.62
N LEU A 543 3.83 23.43 -14.49
CA LEU A 543 3.08 23.01 -13.29
C LEU A 543 1.59 22.79 -13.58
N HIS A 544 0.94 23.73 -14.27
CA HIS A 544 -0.48 23.62 -14.59
C HIS A 544 -0.78 22.59 -15.67
N THR A 545 0.13 22.37 -16.62
CA THR A 545 0.00 21.30 -17.62
C THR A 545 0.10 19.93 -16.95
N THR A 546 1.10 19.72 -16.10
CA THR A 546 1.24 18.50 -15.29
C THR A 546 -0.02 18.25 -14.47
N ARG A 547 -0.47 19.26 -13.71
CA ARG A 547 -1.70 19.19 -12.91
C ARG A 547 -2.91 18.79 -13.76
N ARG A 548 -3.12 19.41 -14.92
CA ARG A 548 -4.26 19.07 -15.81
C ARG A 548 -4.19 17.60 -16.23
N ARG A 549 -3.02 17.10 -16.62
CA ARG A 549 -2.83 15.71 -17.06
C ARG A 549 -3.05 14.72 -15.91
N LEU A 550 -2.51 15.01 -14.72
CA LEU A 550 -2.74 14.21 -13.52
C LEU A 550 -4.22 14.23 -13.08
N ASN A 551 -4.90 15.36 -13.21
CA ASN A 551 -6.31 15.48 -12.85
C ASN A 551 -7.21 14.69 -13.82
N ILE A 552 -6.92 14.72 -15.12
CA ILE A 552 -7.62 13.87 -16.11
C ILE A 552 -7.39 12.40 -15.80
N LEU A 553 -6.14 12.02 -15.53
CA LEU A 553 -5.78 10.64 -15.20
C LEU A 553 -6.54 10.11 -13.96
N LYS A 554 -6.56 10.89 -12.87
CA LYS A 554 -7.14 10.47 -11.59
C LYS A 554 -8.67 10.38 -11.57
N ASN A 555 -9.35 11.28 -12.28
CA ASN A 555 -10.82 11.33 -12.29
C ASN A 555 -11.44 10.52 -13.44
N SER A 556 -10.65 10.13 -14.44
CA SER A 556 -11.13 9.26 -15.52
C SER A 556 -11.60 7.90 -14.99
N LEU A 557 -12.69 7.37 -15.55
CA LEU A 557 -13.14 6.00 -15.27
C LEU A 557 -12.25 4.93 -15.92
N LEU A 558 -11.44 5.30 -16.91
CA LEU A 558 -10.68 4.34 -17.72
C LEU A 558 -9.74 3.43 -16.89
N PRO A 559 -8.93 3.94 -15.93
CA PRO A 559 -8.12 3.07 -15.08
C PRO A 559 -8.95 2.10 -14.24
N LYS A 560 -10.15 2.50 -13.79
CA LYS A 560 -11.06 1.62 -13.05
C LYS A 560 -11.65 0.52 -13.95
N VAL A 561 -12.02 0.85 -15.19
CA VAL A 561 -12.47 -0.14 -16.18
C VAL A 561 -11.38 -1.17 -16.45
N PHE A 562 -10.14 -0.73 -16.66
CA PHE A 562 -9.01 -1.64 -16.84
C PHE A 562 -8.75 -2.53 -15.63
N PHE A 563 -8.89 -1.99 -14.41
CA PHE A 563 -8.79 -2.79 -13.19
C PHE A 563 -9.79 -3.96 -13.19
N TYR A 564 -11.08 -3.68 -13.43
CA TYR A 564 -12.10 -4.74 -13.43
C TYR A 564 -11.92 -5.73 -14.58
N LEU A 565 -11.42 -5.27 -15.73
CA LEU A 565 -11.07 -6.16 -16.84
C LEU A 565 -9.94 -7.11 -16.44
N ILE A 566 -8.87 -6.60 -15.82
CA ILE A 566 -7.75 -7.44 -15.33
C ILE A 566 -8.25 -8.40 -14.23
N GLN A 567 -9.07 -7.91 -13.31
CA GLN A 567 -9.65 -8.72 -12.24
C GLN A 567 -10.44 -9.91 -12.81
N LEU A 568 -11.29 -9.67 -13.81
CA LEU A 568 -12.06 -10.71 -14.48
C LEU A 568 -11.15 -11.72 -15.20
N THR A 569 -10.20 -11.21 -15.99
CA THR A 569 -9.33 -12.07 -16.82
C THR A 569 -8.37 -12.91 -15.98
N GLY A 570 -7.77 -12.34 -14.93
CA GLY A 570 -6.80 -13.05 -14.09
C GLY A 570 -7.41 -14.13 -13.19
N GLN A 571 -8.73 -14.11 -12.95
CA GLN A 571 -9.43 -15.15 -12.19
C GLN A 571 -9.83 -16.36 -13.04
N LEU A 572 -10.03 -16.18 -14.36
CA LEU A 572 -10.32 -17.27 -15.30
C LEU A 572 -9.36 -17.19 -16.51
N PRO A 573 -8.07 -17.54 -16.34
CA PRO A 573 -7.06 -17.38 -17.39
C PRO A 573 -7.42 -18.06 -18.72
N ALA A 574 -8.19 -19.15 -18.71
CA ALA A 574 -8.60 -19.88 -19.90
C ALA A 574 -9.56 -19.12 -20.84
N ILE A 575 -10.32 -18.13 -20.34
CA ILE A 575 -11.40 -17.49 -21.12
C ILE A 575 -10.92 -16.24 -21.87
N PHE A 576 -9.80 -15.63 -21.46
CA PHE A 576 -9.33 -14.37 -22.03
C PHE A 576 -7.83 -14.40 -22.34
N PRO A 577 -7.39 -13.90 -23.51
CA PRO A 577 -6.04 -14.11 -24.00
C PRO A 577 -4.94 -13.41 -23.18
N ILE A 578 -5.26 -12.39 -22.37
CA ILE A 578 -4.24 -11.62 -21.64
C ILE A 578 -3.49 -12.52 -20.66
N PRO A 579 -4.10 -13.22 -19.70
CA PRO A 579 -3.35 -14.10 -18.79
C PRO A 579 -3.03 -15.45 -19.41
N PHE A 580 -3.85 -15.95 -20.35
CA PHE A 580 -3.60 -17.21 -21.06
C PHE A 580 -2.21 -17.23 -21.71
N GLY A 581 -1.86 -16.17 -22.44
CA GLY A 581 -0.54 -16.06 -23.06
C GLY A 581 0.61 -15.87 -22.07
N LEU A 582 0.33 -15.50 -20.82
CA LEU A 582 1.34 -15.34 -19.76
C LEU A 582 1.62 -16.64 -18.99
N LEU A 583 0.73 -17.64 -19.08
CA LEU A 583 0.91 -18.93 -18.40
C LEU A 583 2.22 -19.62 -18.80
N PRO A 584 2.84 -20.42 -17.89
CA PRO A 584 4.09 -21.15 -18.13
C PRO A 584 4.06 -21.99 -19.42
N LYS A 585 5.25 -22.35 -19.93
CA LYS A 585 5.44 -23.05 -21.22
C LYS A 585 4.62 -24.36 -21.28
N HIS A 586 3.39 -24.25 -21.76
CA HIS A 586 2.58 -25.39 -22.18
C HIS A 586 2.63 -25.50 -23.70
N HIS A 587 2.79 -26.71 -24.22
CA HIS A 587 2.94 -26.97 -25.67
C HIS A 587 1.76 -26.49 -26.52
N LEU A 588 0.59 -26.26 -25.89
CA LEU A 588 -0.64 -25.76 -26.54
C LEU A 588 -0.76 -24.23 -26.54
N ASN A 589 0.14 -23.48 -25.89
CA ASN A 589 -0.01 -22.03 -25.72
C ASN A 589 0.59 -21.24 -26.90
N LEU A 590 -0.07 -21.32 -28.07
CA LEU A 590 0.31 -20.60 -29.30
C LEU A 590 0.27 -19.07 -29.14
N PHE A 591 -0.53 -18.55 -28.19
CA PHE A 591 -0.64 -17.12 -27.91
C PHE A 591 0.49 -16.58 -27.02
N ARG A 592 1.37 -17.43 -26.49
CA ARG A 592 2.42 -17.00 -25.57
C ARG A 592 3.34 -15.95 -26.18
N TYR A 593 3.92 -16.22 -27.34
CA TYR A 593 4.86 -15.30 -27.99
C TYR A 593 4.25 -13.91 -28.25
N PRO A 594 3.09 -13.78 -28.93
CA PRO A 594 2.51 -12.46 -29.16
C PRO A 594 2.10 -11.75 -27.87
N VAL A 595 1.57 -12.47 -26.87
CA VAL A 595 1.14 -11.87 -25.59
C VAL A 595 2.34 -11.39 -24.76
N VAL A 596 3.41 -12.18 -24.66
CA VAL A 596 4.67 -11.75 -24.00
C VAL A 596 5.24 -10.53 -24.70
N TRP A 597 5.29 -10.54 -26.05
CA TRP A 597 5.78 -9.40 -26.81
C TRP A 597 4.96 -8.13 -26.55
N VAL A 598 3.62 -8.21 -26.60
CA VAL A 598 2.74 -7.07 -26.29
C VAL A 598 2.96 -6.59 -24.86
N THR A 599 3.07 -7.51 -23.90
CA THR A 599 3.27 -7.19 -22.48
C THR A 599 4.58 -6.44 -22.26
N GLU A 600 5.67 -6.87 -22.90
CA GLU A 600 6.96 -6.15 -22.89
C GLU A 600 6.83 -4.74 -23.51
N GLN A 601 6.13 -4.58 -24.64
CA GLN A 601 5.90 -3.25 -25.22
C GLN A 601 5.13 -2.34 -24.27
N ILE A 602 4.12 -2.85 -23.56
CA ILE A 602 3.37 -2.08 -22.57
C ILE A 602 4.25 -1.71 -21.38
N LEU A 603 4.98 -2.66 -20.80
CA LEU A 603 5.84 -2.46 -19.63
C LEU A 603 7.01 -1.51 -19.90
N THR A 604 7.38 -1.34 -21.15
CA THR A 604 8.44 -0.43 -21.60
C THR A 604 7.90 0.86 -22.25
N SER A 605 6.59 1.04 -22.37
CA SER A 605 5.99 2.21 -23.05
C SER A 605 6.10 3.54 -22.31
N PHE A 606 6.68 3.54 -21.12
CA PHE A 606 6.87 4.71 -20.25
C PHE A 606 8.26 4.67 -19.60
N THR A 607 8.74 5.81 -19.10
CA THR A 607 10.10 5.96 -18.57
C THR A 607 10.20 5.56 -17.09
N ALA A 608 9.14 5.80 -16.30
CA ALA A 608 9.18 5.55 -14.85
C ALA A 608 7.82 5.14 -14.29
N VAL A 609 7.83 4.27 -13.28
CA VAL A 609 6.72 4.12 -12.33
C VAL A 609 6.94 5.12 -11.20
N VAL A 610 5.98 5.99 -10.94
CA VAL A 610 6.08 7.02 -9.89
C VAL A 610 4.93 6.85 -8.90
N THR A 611 5.23 6.47 -7.66
CA THR A 611 4.23 6.32 -6.60
C THR A 611 4.42 7.35 -5.50
N ASN A 612 3.31 7.88 -4.98
CA ASN A 612 3.30 8.62 -3.72
C ASN A 612 2.79 7.70 -2.62
N VAL A 613 3.71 7.33 -1.72
CA VAL A 613 3.48 6.35 -0.66
C VAL A 613 2.84 7.04 0.54
N PRO A 614 1.75 6.50 1.12
CA PRO A 614 0.99 7.12 2.20
C PRO A 614 1.70 7.03 3.56
N CYS A 615 2.89 7.63 3.65
CA CYS A 615 3.67 7.75 4.88
C CYS A 615 3.07 8.82 5.84
N PRO A 616 3.33 8.74 7.16
CA PRO A 616 2.82 9.69 8.14
C PRO A 616 3.53 11.04 8.01
N SER A 617 2.94 11.92 7.21
CA SER A 617 3.51 13.21 6.81
C SER A 617 3.70 14.24 7.92
N LYS A 618 3.03 14.10 9.08
CA LYS A 618 3.01 15.14 10.13
C LYS A 618 3.83 14.80 11.37
N GLN A 619 3.98 13.52 11.69
CA GLN A 619 4.57 13.06 12.95
C GLN A 619 5.57 11.96 12.67
N ARG A 620 6.64 11.94 13.46
CA ARG A 620 7.55 10.79 13.52
C ARG A 620 6.89 9.66 14.29
N ILE A 621 7.32 8.44 14.00
CA ILE A 621 6.80 7.21 14.60
C ILE A 621 7.94 6.44 15.28
N LYS A 622 7.56 5.54 16.18
CA LYS A 622 8.45 4.49 16.68
C LYS A 622 8.09 3.16 16.06
N LEU A 623 9.09 2.36 15.70
CA LEU A 623 8.97 0.98 15.25
C LEU A 623 9.92 0.14 16.10
N ALA A 624 9.46 -0.98 16.64
CA ALA A 624 10.27 -1.81 17.56
C ALA A 624 10.86 -1.01 18.73
N GLY A 625 10.10 -0.05 19.27
CA GLY A 625 10.56 0.86 20.34
C GLY A 625 11.50 1.98 19.89
N GLN A 626 12.04 1.93 18.67
CA GLN A 626 13.04 2.87 18.16
C GLN A 626 12.41 4.03 17.38
N GLU A 627 12.93 5.26 17.58
CA GLU A 627 12.50 6.42 16.77
C GLU A 627 12.98 6.26 15.33
N VAL A 628 12.03 6.30 14.37
CA VAL A 628 12.34 6.30 12.94
C VAL A 628 12.78 7.71 12.53
N VAL A 629 14.04 7.83 12.12
CA VAL A 629 14.66 9.06 11.63
C VAL A 629 14.22 9.36 10.21
N ARG A 630 14.31 8.36 9.33
CA ARG A 630 13.90 8.46 7.92
C ARG A 630 13.12 7.21 7.53
N TRP A 631 12.14 7.41 6.67
CA TRP A 631 11.40 6.34 6.02
C TRP A 631 11.33 6.64 4.53
N THR A 632 11.70 5.67 3.71
CA THR A 632 11.50 5.68 2.26
C THR A 632 10.78 4.43 1.81
N ALA A 633 10.18 4.51 0.62
CA ALA A 633 9.50 3.38 0.03
C ALA A 633 9.63 3.44 -1.49
N LEU A 634 9.76 2.29 -2.12
CA LEU A 634 10.01 2.13 -3.54
C LEU A 634 8.93 1.22 -4.17
N PRO A 635 8.33 1.61 -5.31
CA PRO A 635 7.41 0.75 -6.05
C PRO A 635 8.15 -0.31 -6.87
N PRO A 636 7.41 -1.27 -7.44
CA PRO A 636 7.93 -2.13 -8.50
C PRO A 636 8.53 -1.33 -9.64
N GLN A 637 9.49 -1.96 -10.32
CA GLN A 637 10.04 -1.44 -11.58
C GLN A 637 9.41 -2.21 -12.73
N ALA A 638 8.97 -1.48 -13.75
CA ALA A 638 8.31 -2.06 -14.92
C ALA A 638 9.31 -2.78 -15.84
N GLY A 639 9.25 -2.55 -17.15
CA GLY A 639 10.12 -3.22 -18.11
C GLY A 639 11.58 -2.74 -18.07
N LYS A 640 12.39 -3.31 -18.97
CA LYS A 640 13.82 -3.01 -19.10
C LYS A 640 14.07 -1.51 -19.22
N GLY A 641 15.02 -1.01 -18.42
CA GLY A 641 15.44 0.38 -18.46
C GLY A 641 14.45 1.43 -17.95
N THR A 642 13.29 1.01 -17.46
CA THR A 642 12.38 1.89 -16.74
C THR A 642 12.91 2.20 -15.34
N LEU A 643 12.44 3.28 -14.71
CA LEU A 643 12.74 3.61 -13.33
C LEU A 643 11.61 3.19 -12.39
N GLY A 644 11.94 2.79 -11.16
CA GLY A 644 11.01 2.81 -10.03
C GLY A 644 11.27 4.07 -9.20
N ILE A 645 10.28 4.93 -8.98
CA ILE A 645 10.40 6.16 -8.20
C ILE A 645 9.34 6.18 -7.10
N GLY A 646 9.78 6.22 -5.86
CA GLY A 646 8.91 6.39 -4.71
C GLY A 646 9.04 7.76 -4.09
N ILE A 647 7.91 8.36 -3.72
CA ILE A 647 7.82 9.61 -2.96
C ILE A 647 7.25 9.24 -1.59
N CYS A 648 7.95 9.58 -0.50
CA CYS A 648 7.46 9.35 0.86
C CYS A 648 7.50 10.68 1.61
N SER A 649 6.35 11.08 2.15
CA SER A 649 6.20 12.25 3.02
C SER A 649 6.17 11.82 4.48
N TYR A 650 7.18 12.19 5.26
CA TYR A 650 7.37 11.69 6.63
C TYR A 650 7.87 12.81 7.55
N GLY A 651 7.23 12.96 8.72
CA GLY A 651 7.74 13.83 9.79
C GLY A 651 7.88 15.32 9.44
N GLY A 652 7.07 15.85 8.51
CA GLY A 652 7.12 17.25 8.06
C GLY A 652 7.93 17.46 6.78
N ASP A 653 8.66 16.45 6.34
CA ASP A 653 9.51 16.48 5.15
C ASP A 653 9.03 15.44 4.12
N PHE A 654 9.65 15.43 2.95
CA PHE A 654 9.51 14.36 1.96
C PHE A 654 10.87 14.02 1.34
N SER A 655 11.00 12.80 0.85
CA SER A 655 12.15 12.34 0.08
C SER A 655 11.70 11.50 -1.10
N ILE A 656 12.59 11.37 -2.09
CA ILE A 656 12.40 10.45 -3.21
C ILE A 656 13.42 9.32 -3.15
N SER A 657 13.01 8.12 -3.56
CA SER A 657 13.89 6.98 -3.79
C SER A 657 13.77 6.53 -5.23
N ILE A 658 14.90 6.20 -5.86
CA ILE A 658 14.96 5.81 -7.27
C ILE A 658 15.65 4.45 -7.36
N SER A 659 15.05 3.54 -8.12
CA SER A 659 15.65 2.29 -8.58
C SER A 659 15.79 2.29 -10.11
N ALA A 660 16.91 1.78 -10.58
CA ALA A 660 17.23 1.61 -11.99
C ALA A 660 17.98 0.30 -12.22
N ASP A 661 18.02 -0.18 -13.47
CA ASP A 661 18.93 -1.26 -13.85
C ASP A 661 20.36 -0.73 -13.87
N ARG A 662 21.30 -1.48 -13.26
CA ARG A 662 22.73 -1.17 -13.36
C ARG A 662 23.26 -1.68 -14.69
N VAL A 663 23.55 -0.76 -15.61
CA VAL A 663 23.98 -1.11 -16.96
C VAL A 663 25.10 -0.19 -17.43
N GLU A 664 26.02 -0.78 -18.20
CA GLU A 664 27.19 -0.09 -18.73
C GLU A 664 26.82 1.15 -19.57
N GLY A 665 27.57 2.24 -19.37
CA GLY A 665 27.31 3.54 -19.99
C GLY A 665 26.23 4.36 -19.28
N SER A 666 25.81 3.95 -18.09
CA SER A 666 24.82 4.68 -17.29
C SER A 666 24.91 4.48 -15.79
N GLU A 667 25.95 3.83 -15.32
CA GLU A 667 26.21 3.54 -13.91
C GLU A 667 26.11 4.82 -13.07
N GLY A 668 25.50 4.72 -11.89
CA GLY A 668 25.20 5.83 -10.99
C GLY A 668 24.01 6.70 -11.43
N VAL A 669 23.14 6.22 -12.32
CA VAL A 669 21.98 7.01 -12.78
C VAL A 669 21.00 7.30 -11.65
N ALA A 670 20.75 6.35 -10.75
CA ALA A 670 19.86 6.57 -9.62
C ALA A 670 20.39 7.71 -8.72
N ALA A 671 21.67 7.66 -8.36
CA ALA A 671 22.33 8.69 -7.55
C ALA A 671 22.30 10.06 -8.25
N ARG A 672 22.68 10.14 -9.53
CA ARG A 672 22.63 11.39 -10.31
C ARG A 672 21.24 12.01 -10.35
N LEU A 673 20.19 11.19 -10.54
CA LEU A 673 18.81 11.69 -10.59
C LEU A 673 18.36 12.25 -9.24
N THR A 674 18.71 11.60 -8.13
CA THR A 674 18.37 12.13 -6.79
C THR A 674 19.10 13.45 -6.48
N GLU A 675 20.36 13.58 -6.92
CA GLU A 675 21.14 14.82 -6.78
C GLU A 675 20.55 15.95 -7.64
N LYS A 676 20.31 15.68 -8.93
CA LYS A 676 19.67 16.63 -9.85
C LYS A 676 18.28 17.06 -9.37
N PHE A 677 17.52 16.16 -8.77
CA PHE A 677 16.25 16.49 -8.13
C PHE A 677 16.44 17.51 -7.01
N GLY A 678 17.43 17.33 -6.14
CA GLY A 678 17.73 18.29 -5.08
C GLY A 678 18.12 19.67 -5.61
N ASN A 679 18.90 19.73 -6.69
CA ASN A 679 19.30 20.99 -7.32
C ASN A 679 18.10 21.70 -7.97
N ARG A 680 17.30 20.98 -8.78
CA ARG A 680 16.08 21.52 -9.40
C ARG A 680 15.04 21.94 -8.37
N TRP A 681 14.92 21.22 -7.25
CA TRP A 681 14.05 21.59 -6.14
C TRP A 681 14.43 22.95 -5.56
N LYS A 682 15.72 23.17 -5.29
CA LYS A 682 16.23 24.47 -4.80
C LYS A 682 15.90 25.60 -5.75
N GLU A 683 16.16 25.42 -7.05
CA GLU A 683 15.82 26.40 -8.09
C GLU A 683 14.33 26.78 -8.06
N TYR A 684 13.43 25.80 -8.00
CA TYR A 684 11.98 26.02 -7.95
C TYR A 684 11.57 26.82 -6.71
N VAL A 685 12.15 26.49 -5.54
CA VAL A 685 11.87 27.18 -4.28
C VAL A 685 12.39 28.62 -4.31
N GLU A 686 13.59 28.85 -4.84
CA GLU A 686 14.19 30.18 -4.96
C GLU A 686 13.41 31.08 -5.92
N THR A 687 13.06 30.57 -7.11
CA THR A 687 12.17 31.28 -8.05
C THR A 687 10.83 31.63 -7.39
N SER A 688 10.26 30.70 -6.62
CA SER A 688 9.00 30.92 -5.89
C SER A 688 9.14 32.01 -4.83
N LYS A 689 10.22 32.01 -4.04
CA LYS A 689 10.52 33.04 -3.03
C LYS A 689 10.72 34.41 -3.66
N GLY A 690 11.45 34.49 -4.77
CA GLY A 690 11.65 35.73 -5.54
C GLY A 690 10.31 36.32 -5.99
N LEU A 691 9.47 35.50 -6.61
CA LEU A 691 8.16 35.94 -7.11
C LEU A 691 7.21 36.45 -6.00
N ILE A 692 7.25 35.82 -4.82
CA ILE A 692 6.45 36.23 -3.65
C ILE A 692 6.93 37.60 -3.13
N LYS A 693 8.24 37.84 -3.10
CA LYS A 693 8.84 39.12 -2.68
C LYS A 693 8.49 40.27 -3.63
N GLU A 694 8.67 40.06 -4.93
CA GLU A 694 8.39 41.07 -5.98
C GLU A 694 6.95 41.59 -5.94
N THR A 695 6.02 40.82 -5.39
CA THR A 695 4.60 41.16 -5.38
C THR A 695 4.05 41.57 -4.04
N GLY A 696 4.94 41.88 -3.09
CA GLY A 696 4.60 42.59 -1.86
C GLY A 696 3.76 41.77 -0.88
N SER A 697 3.80 40.43 -0.95
CA SER A 697 3.01 39.59 -0.05
C SER A 697 3.56 39.54 1.38
N GLU A 698 4.87 39.75 1.58
CA GLU A 698 5.46 39.71 2.92
C GLU A 698 5.08 40.94 3.77
N SER A 699 4.96 42.12 3.16
CA SER A 699 4.66 43.36 3.87
C SER A 699 3.23 43.38 4.45
N LYS A 700 2.23 42.85 3.71
CA LYS A 700 0.85 42.79 4.18
C LYS A 700 0.62 41.74 5.28
N GLU A 701 1.40 40.66 5.33
CA GLU A 701 1.25 39.59 6.33
C GLU A 701 1.89 39.97 7.67
N ARG A 702 2.98 40.74 7.67
CA ARG A 702 3.59 41.33 8.89
C ARG A 702 2.63 42.33 9.55
N VAL A 703 1.91 43.13 8.75
CA VAL A 703 0.84 44.03 9.22
C VAL A 703 -0.38 43.25 9.73
N LYS A 704 -0.70 42.09 9.14
CA LYS A 704 -1.82 41.26 9.60
C LYS A 704 -1.52 40.51 10.90
N ARG A 705 -0.28 40.02 11.07
CA ARG A 705 0.21 39.41 12.32
C ARG A 705 0.40 40.45 13.43
N SER A 706 0.84 41.67 13.11
CA SER A 706 0.88 42.77 14.10
C SER A 706 -0.53 43.19 14.50
N ASN A 707 -1.47 43.30 13.55
CA ASN A 707 -2.86 43.65 13.85
C ASN A 707 -3.62 42.56 14.59
N SER A 708 -3.34 41.26 14.37
CA SER A 708 -3.96 40.18 15.15
C SER A 708 -3.41 40.07 16.59
N ARG A 709 -2.16 40.51 16.81
CA ARG A 709 -1.56 40.62 18.14
C ARG A 709 -2.03 41.89 18.87
N ALA A 710 -2.28 42.97 18.12
CA ALA A 710 -2.86 44.19 18.67
C ALA A 710 -4.35 44.02 19.02
N SER A 711 -5.14 43.34 18.17
CA SER A 711 -6.58 43.14 18.38
C SER A 711 -6.92 42.19 19.52
N THR A 712 -5.99 41.33 19.94
CA THR A 712 -6.15 40.49 21.15
C THR A 712 -5.76 41.21 22.44
N SER A 713 -5.16 42.40 22.35
CA SER A 713 -4.80 43.24 23.50
C SER A 713 -5.77 44.40 23.76
N SER A 714 -6.60 44.77 22.78
CA SER A 714 -7.49 45.95 22.86
C SER A 714 -8.95 45.65 23.25
N GLU A 715 -9.35 44.40 23.43
CA GLU A 715 -10.75 44.02 23.79
C GLU A 715 -11.01 43.86 25.29
N LYS A 716 -10.07 44.29 26.15
CA LYS A 716 -10.29 44.39 27.61
C LYS A 716 -10.05 45.81 28.11
N SER A 717 -10.86 46.77 27.68
CA SER A 717 -11.29 47.85 28.58
C SER A 717 -12.42 48.68 27.97
N VAL A 718 -13.35 49.07 28.85
CA VAL A 718 -14.36 50.12 28.69
C VAL A 718 -15.64 49.74 27.91
N LYS A 719 -16.67 49.36 28.66
CA LYS A 719 -17.92 50.13 28.71
C LYS A 719 -18.72 49.81 29.98
N ARG A 720 -18.70 50.77 30.90
CA ARG A 720 -19.59 50.87 32.07
C ARG A 720 -20.57 52.01 31.78
N ARG A 721 -21.85 51.71 31.58
CA ARG A 721 -22.94 52.69 31.83
C ARG A 721 -24.27 51.99 32.09
N ARG A 722 -24.96 52.55 33.09
CA ARG A 722 -26.12 52.09 33.87
C ARG A 722 -27.44 52.15 33.10
N SER A 723 -28.41 51.30 33.49
CA SER A 723 -29.79 51.63 33.94
C SER A 723 -30.61 50.33 34.17
N PRO A 724 -31.87 50.32 34.70
CA PRO A 724 -32.14 49.90 36.08
C PRO A 724 -33.16 48.73 36.22
N GLY A 725 -33.19 48.12 37.42
CA GLY A 725 -34.40 47.58 38.08
C GLY A 725 -35.11 46.36 37.47
N SER A 726 -35.05 45.22 38.15
CA SER A 726 -36.23 44.48 38.63
C SER A 726 -35.81 43.24 39.43
N ALA A 727 -36.63 42.92 40.43
CA ALA A 727 -36.37 42.05 41.56
C ALA A 727 -36.52 40.55 41.27
N SER A 728 -35.82 39.71 42.04
CA SER A 728 -36.45 38.78 43.02
C SER A 728 -35.50 37.63 43.43
N SER A 729 -35.44 37.38 44.76
CA SER A 729 -35.31 36.09 45.49
C SER A 729 -34.38 34.98 44.98
N ALA A 730 -33.62 34.22 45.78
CA ALA A 730 -33.45 34.07 47.22
C ALA A 730 -32.24 33.13 47.46
N SER A 731 -31.70 33.16 48.70
CA SER A 731 -31.05 32.06 49.47
C SER A 731 -29.96 31.20 48.77
N SER A 732 -28.78 30.92 49.31
CA SER A 732 -28.34 30.81 50.70
C SER A 732 -26.81 30.58 50.70
N SER A 733 -26.12 31.23 51.64
CA SER A 733 -24.81 30.79 52.17
C SER A 733 -25.09 29.94 53.44
N PRO A 734 -24.16 29.13 53.99
CA PRO A 734 -22.92 29.61 54.63
C PRO A 734 -21.67 28.73 54.34
N SER A 735 -20.51 29.32 54.05
CA SER A 735 -19.43 29.72 54.97
C SER A 735 -18.53 28.59 55.52
N SER A 736 -17.22 28.73 55.27
CA SER A 736 -16.10 28.51 56.21
C SER A 736 -14.80 28.84 55.43
N HIS A 737 -14.14 29.96 55.77
CA HIS A 737 -12.85 30.03 56.50
C HIS A 737 -11.70 29.27 55.80
N LYS A 738 -10.49 29.80 55.58
CA LYS A 738 -9.76 30.97 56.12
C LYS A 738 -8.59 31.26 55.17
N ASP A 739 -8.19 32.52 55.14
CA ASP A 739 -6.94 33.05 54.60
C ASP A 739 -5.69 32.28 55.08
N VAL A 740 -4.63 32.23 54.27
CA VAL A 740 -3.35 32.91 54.56
C VAL A 740 -2.58 33.11 53.23
N SER A 741 -2.18 34.35 53.03
CA SER A 741 -1.31 34.88 51.98
C SER A 741 0.16 34.80 52.42
N VAL A 742 1.09 34.44 51.53
CA VAL A 742 2.47 34.96 51.56
C VAL A 742 2.96 35.19 50.13
N LYS A 743 3.28 36.46 49.85
CA LYS A 743 4.05 36.98 48.71
C LYS A 743 5.55 36.87 48.98
N GLY A 744 6.34 36.78 47.91
CA GLY A 744 7.74 37.20 47.79
C GLY A 744 8.21 36.90 46.36
N GLU A 745 8.22 37.89 45.44
CA GLU A 745 9.40 38.71 45.04
C GLU A 745 10.55 37.85 44.50
N LYS A 746 10.81 37.76 43.19
CA LYS A 746 11.41 38.70 42.21
C LYS A 746 12.88 39.09 42.47
N GLU A 747 13.59 39.19 41.33
CA GLU A 747 15.01 39.49 41.08
C GLU A 747 15.92 38.26 41.18
N THR A 748 16.71 37.89 40.16
CA THR A 748 17.32 38.61 39.02
C THR A 748 17.30 37.79 37.73
#